data_AF-A0AAW6RAB6-F1
#
_entry.id   AF-A0AAW6RAB6-F1
#
_cell.length_a   1.000
_cell.length_b   1.000
_cell.length_c   1.000
_cell.angle_alpha   90.00
_cell.angle_beta   90.00
_cell.angle_gamma   90.00
#
_symmetry.space_group_name_H-M   'P 1'
#
loop_
_entity.id
_entity.type
_entity.pdbx_description
1 polymer ?
#
loop_
_entity_poly.entity_id
_entity_poly.type
_entity_poly.pdbx_seq_one_letter_code
_entity_poly.pdbx_strand_id
1 'polypeptide(L)'
;MTTHEPVVADPATFETVGKGLTVYESDDLVVGRAKWLETPGDVISFVESGEDVSDVIVIARGGTTTFLAMALNAGVRGVITLQGAPESHLGILSREYGIPCIMSVIFERGVRTGRGETIPADGVQLKLDISSRPDGIVSVEPGAPVDDSPVDADTGGGMSPEQMAQIQALLAKFQGEVPPGLEGDAIMRKRLGSNVLDLDDPEFDRELSIDETNDVLHYLAWNEWDALAARATEGESGLIPRQEYEAMGIMDSWFHHPLWLKAIQDRVGPEGMTEIAARAKNEIGTKINLLHIWACASASSFGRGIALELKLHDFDYRTSVLPAAMSTVRRMYKGIWGTGPMFSSMRDYRAPILDSAWIDRFSSDRIEITGDAERSTFQRFNGALELLGFLVHFDNRLGLGDSGPYPTEDGGFVLVRDLFINEPAYEWSSTTEGLPYAVTIAMKFDADSGLKVRVQDLSTMFSDPANYLPHVKGVSVYARDKWDTPMSDVRVLSLADMDDMRARGEASSEALYKHIASMSQEEKVMAGAVVYASGFVLPFARAAGMVDELIADHGFMSVHPVPTASYETIISGVAGEMIPRLFLTGTWANDVTQASGDTVVSAEREFEVLHATRVRGFATAEQIATSTGLEISLIEQCLTEAVEAGFVKQLTGRISGARLTPAGRARLLLLTQKEVGETEKTGLSCAYDAFLAPNREFKALTTQWQSDKDLDAVLAGLDRIHGEVNRIVGDASAASARFGNYRGRFDDALARFRDGDESALARPMSESYHDIWMELHEDLLATLGRQRGDHDE
;
A
#
# COMPACT_ATOMS: atom_id res chain seq x y z
N MET A 1 -38.94 8.08 -42.31
CA MET A 1 -38.54 9.31 -43.05
C MET A 1 -38.77 10.47 -42.09
N THR A 2 -37.79 10.95 -41.35
CA THR A 2 -36.39 11.28 -41.68
C THR A 2 -35.39 10.48 -40.84
N THR A 3 -34.53 9.74 -41.53
CA THR A 3 -33.33 9.10 -41.01
C THR A 3 -32.27 10.17 -40.79
N HIS A 4 -31.88 10.41 -39.53
CA HIS A 4 -30.60 11.08 -39.25
C HIS A 4 -29.51 10.03 -39.47
N GLU A 5 -28.95 10.00 -40.67
CA GLU A 5 -27.63 9.41 -40.87
C GLU A 5 -26.61 10.21 -40.04
N PRO A 6 -25.72 9.56 -39.29
CA PRO A 6 -24.59 10.25 -38.69
C PRO A 6 -23.69 10.75 -39.82
N VAL A 7 -23.39 12.04 -39.82
CA VAL A 7 -22.37 12.62 -40.69
C VAL A 7 -21.03 12.06 -40.22
N VAL A 8 -20.58 10.99 -40.84
CA VAL A 8 -19.19 10.53 -40.72
C VAL A 8 -18.34 11.60 -41.40
N ALA A 9 -17.59 12.37 -40.61
CA ALA A 9 -16.58 13.28 -41.13
C ALA A 9 -15.59 12.47 -42.00
N ASP A 10 -15.20 13.03 -43.15
CA ASP A 10 -14.22 12.44 -44.05
C ASP A 10 -12.93 12.06 -43.27
N PRO A 11 -12.48 10.79 -43.28
CA PRO A 11 -11.27 10.33 -42.58
C PRO A 11 -9.97 11.08 -42.95
N ALA A 12 -10.00 11.87 -44.02
CA ALA A 12 -8.85 12.58 -44.59
C ALA A 12 -8.43 13.89 -43.89
N THR A 13 -9.06 14.32 -42.80
CA THR A 13 -8.83 15.66 -42.21
C THR A 13 -8.31 15.70 -40.77
N PHE A 14 -8.10 14.58 -40.09
CA PHE A 14 -7.57 14.60 -38.71
C PHE A 14 -6.09 15.04 -38.65
N GLU A 15 -5.74 15.91 -37.69
CA GLU A 15 -4.37 16.37 -37.43
C GLU A 15 -3.78 15.61 -36.23
N THR A 16 -2.56 15.06 -36.37
CA THR A 16 -1.86 14.42 -35.25
C THR A 16 -1.50 15.45 -34.19
N VAL A 17 -1.87 15.16 -32.94
CA VAL A 17 -1.63 16.06 -31.78
C VAL A 17 -0.91 15.40 -30.62
N GLY A 18 -0.76 14.06 -30.64
CA GLY A 18 -0.03 13.36 -29.60
C GLY A 18 0.44 11.98 -30.03
N LYS A 19 1.45 11.49 -29.31
CA LYS A 19 2.01 10.15 -29.44
C LYS A 19 2.18 9.55 -28.04
N GLY A 20 1.89 8.26 -27.90
CA GLY A 20 2.07 7.52 -26.65
C GLY A 20 2.34 6.05 -26.88
N LEU A 21 2.12 5.24 -25.84
CA LEU A 21 2.36 3.81 -25.81
C LEU A 21 1.08 3.03 -26.06
N THR A 22 1.06 2.24 -27.12
CA THR A 22 -0.06 1.34 -27.45
C THR A 22 -0.12 0.18 -26.45
N VAL A 23 -1.27 0.01 -25.81
CA VAL A 23 -1.50 -1.07 -24.83
C VAL A 23 -1.57 -2.45 -25.51
N TYR A 24 -2.28 -2.53 -26.64
CA TYR A 24 -2.35 -3.70 -27.51
C TYR A 24 -2.67 -3.29 -28.96
N GLU A 25 -2.28 -4.13 -29.91
CA GLU A 25 -2.46 -3.86 -31.34
C GLU A 25 -3.90 -4.13 -31.83
N SER A 26 -4.45 -3.22 -32.62
CA SER A 26 -5.67 -3.43 -33.41
C SER A 26 -5.61 -2.64 -34.72
N ASP A 27 -6.07 -3.26 -35.80
CA ASP A 27 -6.17 -2.61 -37.12
C ASP A 27 -7.34 -1.61 -37.21
N ASP A 28 -8.23 -1.60 -36.21
CA ASP A 28 -9.39 -0.71 -36.17
C ASP A 28 -8.97 0.71 -35.77
N LEU A 29 -9.26 1.67 -36.64
CA LEU A 29 -9.15 3.10 -36.29
C LEU A 29 -10.35 3.51 -35.43
N VAL A 30 -10.06 4.05 -34.26
CA VAL A 30 -11.09 4.34 -33.24
C VAL A 30 -11.38 5.82 -33.26
N VAL A 31 -12.61 6.21 -33.60
CA VAL A 31 -13.06 7.61 -33.57
C VAL A 31 -14.10 7.79 -32.46
N GLY A 32 -13.98 8.89 -31.72
CA GLY A 32 -14.94 9.26 -30.68
C GLY A 32 -14.69 10.64 -30.07
N ARG A 33 -15.64 11.13 -29.27
CA ARG A 33 -15.58 12.46 -28.64
C ARG A 33 -14.68 12.46 -27.41
N ALA A 34 -13.81 13.46 -27.28
CA ALA A 34 -12.94 13.61 -26.11
C ALA A 34 -13.72 13.94 -24.84
N LYS A 35 -13.34 13.32 -23.72
CA LYS A 35 -13.80 13.70 -22.38
C LYS A 35 -12.69 13.61 -21.35
N TRP A 36 -12.31 14.74 -20.73
CA TRP A 36 -11.39 14.78 -19.60
C TRP A 36 -12.10 14.44 -18.29
N LEU A 37 -11.50 13.53 -17.52
CA LEU A 37 -11.95 13.17 -16.16
C LEU A 37 -10.79 13.37 -15.17
N GLU A 38 -10.99 14.25 -14.19
CA GLU A 38 -9.94 14.65 -13.24
C GLU A 38 -10.16 14.09 -11.84
N THR A 39 -11.41 14.08 -11.39
CA THR A 39 -11.79 13.68 -10.03
C THR A 39 -12.78 12.51 -10.04
N PRO A 40 -12.89 11.73 -8.93
CA PRO A 40 -13.90 10.68 -8.84
C PRO A 40 -15.32 11.21 -9.05
N GLY A 41 -15.59 12.45 -8.64
CA GLY A 41 -16.87 13.13 -8.89
C GLY A 41 -17.15 13.34 -10.38
N ASP A 42 -16.14 13.63 -11.19
CA ASP A 42 -16.29 13.76 -12.64
C ASP A 42 -16.64 12.41 -13.28
N VAL A 43 -15.99 11.34 -12.83
CA VAL A 43 -16.25 9.97 -13.33
C VAL A 43 -17.68 9.53 -12.99
N ILE A 44 -18.12 9.74 -11.75
CA ILE A 44 -19.49 9.44 -11.32
C ILE A 44 -20.49 10.24 -12.16
N SER A 45 -20.29 11.56 -12.25
CA SER A 45 -21.19 12.45 -13.00
C SER A 45 -21.24 12.10 -14.49
N PHE A 46 -20.11 11.69 -15.07
CA PHE A 46 -20.00 11.27 -16.47
C PHE A 46 -20.88 10.05 -16.75
N VAL A 47 -20.74 9.00 -15.94
CA VAL A 47 -21.49 7.73 -16.13
C VAL A 47 -22.98 7.89 -15.78
N GLU A 48 -23.32 8.69 -14.77
CA GLU A 48 -24.70 8.91 -14.34
C GLU A 48 -25.46 10.00 -15.14
N SER A 49 -24.79 10.66 -16.09
CA SER A 49 -25.39 11.73 -16.90
C SER A 49 -26.60 11.29 -17.74
N GLY A 50 -26.70 9.99 -18.03
CA GLY A 50 -27.69 9.41 -18.93
C GLY A 50 -27.38 9.62 -20.42
N GLU A 51 -26.23 10.22 -20.75
CA GLU A 51 -25.72 10.28 -22.12
C GLU A 51 -25.16 8.91 -22.56
N ASP A 52 -25.24 8.62 -23.85
CA ASP A 52 -24.55 7.47 -24.43
C ASP A 52 -23.04 7.74 -24.42
N VAL A 53 -22.28 6.89 -23.70
CA VAL A 53 -20.83 7.01 -23.57
C VAL A 53 -20.06 6.13 -24.54
N SER A 54 -20.76 5.32 -25.34
CA SER A 54 -20.15 4.34 -26.25
C SER A 54 -19.39 4.97 -27.43
N ASP A 55 -19.56 6.27 -27.67
CA ASP A 55 -18.80 7.07 -28.64
C ASP A 55 -17.77 8.00 -27.99
N VAL A 56 -17.50 7.87 -26.68
CA VAL A 56 -16.62 8.76 -25.92
C VAL A 56 -15.23 8.14 -25.73
N ILE A 57 -14.19 8.93 -25.98
CA ILE A 57 -12.80 8.63 -25.65
C ILE A 57 -12.42 9.40 -24.39
N VAL A 58 -12.23 8.68 -23.29
CA VAL A 58 -11.89 9.27 -21.99
C VAL A 58 -10.40 9.58 -21.93
N ILE A 59 -10.07 10.76 -21.43
CA ILE A 59 -8.72 11.21 -21.16
C ILE A 59 -8.59 11.37 -19.64
N ALA A 60 -7.56 10.76 -19.06
CA ALA A 60 -7.23 10.89 -17.64
C ALA A 60 -5.74 11.16 -17.46
N ARG A 61 -5.35 11.67 -16.29
CA ARG A 61 -3.94 11.91 -15.96
C ARG A 61 -3.17 10.59 -15.82
N GLY A 62 -3.57 9.79 -14.83
CA GLY A 62 -2.85 8.61 -14.39
C GLY A 62 -3.40 7.31 -14.96
N GLY A 63 -2.53 6.30 -15.04
CA GLY A 63 -2.84 4.95 -15.51
C GLY A 63 -3.34 4.00 -14.42
N THR A 64 -3.91 4.50 -13.32
CA THR A 64 -4.45 3.62 -12.27
C THR A 64 -5.87 3.19 -12.62
N THR A 65 -6.09 1.89 -12.62
CA THR A 65 -7.32 1.25 -13.08
C THR A 65 -8.56 1.70 -12.38
N THR A 66 -8.49 1.73 -11.05
CA THR A 66 -9.65 1.91 -10.19
C THR A 66 -10.28 3.29 -10.37
N PHE A 67 -9.51 4.30 -10.80
CA PHE A 67 -10.04 5.64 -11.09
C PHE A 67 -11.06 5.64 -12.24
N LEU A 68 -10.80 4.88 -13.31
CA LEU A 68 -11.67 4.78 -14.49
C LEU A 68 -12.63 3.59 -14.45
N ALA A 69 -12.74 2.90 -13.31
CA ALA A 69 -13.55 1.70 -13.15
C ALA A 69 -14.98 1.83 -13.72
N MET A 70 -15.71 2.86 -13.30
CA MET A 70 -17.09 3.09 -13.77
C MET A 70 -17.13 3.40 -15.27
N ALA A 71 -16.16 4.15 -15.81
CA ALA A 71 -16.10 4.47 -17.23
C ALA A 71 -15.82 3.22 -18.10
N LEU A 72 -14.93 2.33 -17.64
CA LEU A 72 -14.66 1.05 -18.30
C LEU A 72 -15.91 0.16 -18.31
N ASN A 73 -16.60 0.03 -17.16
CA ASN A 73 -17.86 -0.70 -17.06
C ASN A 73 -18.97 -0.13 -17.95
N ALA A 74 -19.03 1.20 -18.08
CA ALA A 74 -20.00 1.87 -18.95
C ALA A 74 -19.73 1.66 -20.45
N GLY A 75 -18.55 1.12 -20.82
CA GLY A 75 -18.23 0.76 -22.20
C GLY A 75 -17.81 1.92 -23.08
N VAL A 76 -16.93 2.80 -22.55
CA VAL A 76 -16.33 3.90 -23.34
C VAL A 76 -15.61 3.41 -24.59
N ARG A 77 -15.54 4.27 -25.61
CA ARG A 77 -14.99 3.94 -26.93
C ARG A 77 -13.48 3.75 -26.93
N GLY A 78 -12.77 4.44 -26.03
CA GLY A 78 -11.32 4.39 -25.92
C GLY A 78 -10.82 5.15 -24.69
N VAL A 79 -9.56 4.91 -24.33
CA VAL A 79 -8.90 5.53 -23.17
C VAL A 79 -7.56 6.13 -23.57
N ILE A 80 -7.29 7.34 -23.10
CA ILE A 80 -6.00 7.99 -23.18
C ILE A 80 -5.53 8.35 -21.77
N THR A 81 -4.26 8.09 -21.46
CA THR A 81 -3.63 8.61 -20.24
C THR A 81 -2.38 9.43 -20.52
N LEU A 82 -2.10 10.40 -19.65
CA LEU A 82 -0.88 11.23 -19.72
C LEU A 82 0.34 10.55 -19.07
N GLN A 83 0.10 9.54 -18.23
CA GLN A 83 1.13 8.77 -17.50
C GLN A 83 0.77 7.26 -17.47
N GLY A 84 1.73 6.42 -17.08
CA GLY A 84 1.57 4.96 -16.97
C GLY A 84 2.10 4.15 -18.15
N ALA A 85 2.16 2.84 -17.99
CA ALA A 85 2.72 1.91 -18.95
C ALA A 85 1.70 0.85 -19.40
N PRO A 86 1.85 0.25 -20.60
CA PRO A 86 1.01 -0.87 -21.07
C PRO A 86 0.89 -2.07 -20.11
N GLU A 87 1.90 -2.27 -19.27
CA GLU A 87 1.97 -3.33 -18.26
C GLU A 87 1.28 -2.96 -16.93
N SER A 88 0.80 -1.71 -16.80
CA SER A 88 0.05 -1.25 -15.63
C SER A 88 -1.31 -1.91 -15.50
N HIS A 89 -1.93 -1.80 -14.31
CA HIS A 89 -3.27 -2.33 -14.10
C HIS A 89 -4.28 -1.80 -15.15
N LEU A 90 -4.22 -0.51 -15.54
CA LEU A 90 -5.18 0.04 -16.50
C LEU A 90 -4.91 -0.49 -17.91
N GLY A 91 -3.64 -0.68 -18.25
CA GLY A 91 -3.23 -1.34 -19.48
C GLY A 91 -3.73 -2.78 -19.52
N ILE A 92 -3.63 -3.52 -18.41
CA ILE A 92 -4.21 -4.87 -18.28
C ILE A 92 -5.71 -4.81 -18.53
N LEU A 93 -6.49 -4.05 -17.75
CA LEU A 93 -7.94 -4.04 -17.91
C LEU A 93 -8.41 -3.52 -19.26
N SER A 94 -7.74 -2.51 -19.84
CA SER A 94 -8.11 -2.04 -21.18
C SER A 94 -8.02 -3.18 -22.20
N ARG A 95 -7.01 -4.07 -22.09
CA ARG A 95 -6.97 -5.32 -22.88
C ARG A 95 -8.13 -6.24 -22.54
N GLU A 96 -8.40 -6.44 -21.26
CA GLU A 96 -9.42 -7.40 -20.79
C GLU A 96 -10.83 -7.01 -21.22
N TYR A 97 -11.15 -5.72 -21.30
CA TYR A 97 -12.39 -5.22 -21.91
C TYR A 97 -12.34 -5.14 -23.44
N GLY A 98 -11.14 -5.16 -24.04
CA GLY A 98 -10.94 -4.86 -25.46
C GLY A 98 -11.21 -3.40 -25.81
N ILE A 99 -10.95 -2.49 -24.87
CA ILE A 99 -11.09 -1.05 -25.05
C ILE A 99 -9.73 -0.49 -25.55
N PRO A 100 -9.69 0.12 -26.74
CA PRO A 100 -8.49 0.74 -27.28
C PRO A 100 -7.88 1.76 -26.33
N CYS A 101 -6.58 1.62 -26.03
CA CYS A 101 -5.90 2.47 -25.06
C CYS A 101 -4.51 2.88 -25.51
N ILE A 102 -4.22 4.19 -25.37
CA ILE A 102 -2.88 4.77 -25.56
C ILE A 102 -2.48 5.46 -24.25
N MET A 103 -1.36 5.04 -23.67
CA MET A 103 -0.88 5.53 -22.38
C MET A 103 0.34 6.44 -22.54
N SER A 104 0.62 7.26 -21.52
CA SER A 104 1.75 8.21 -21.53
C SER A 104 1.77 9.11 -22.77
N VAL A 105 0.60 9.60 -23.19
CA VAL A 105 0.47 10.50 -24.34
C VAL A 105 0.97 11.89 -23.96
N ILE A 106 1.88 12.41 -24.76
CA ILE A 106 2.29 13.81 -24.71
C ILE A 106 1.55 14.55 -25.82
N PHE A 107 0.70 15.50 -25.45
CA PHE A 107 -0.02 16.35 -26.40
C PHE A 107 0.77 17.62 -26.70
N GLU A 108 0.98 17.88 -27.99
CA GLU A 108 1.67 19.07 -28.47
C GLU A 108 0.72 20.28 -28.61
N ARG A 109 -0.58 20.03 -28.74
CA ARG A 109 -1.62 21.05 -28.95
C ARG A 109 -2.90 20.68 -28.20
N GLY A 110 -3.61 21.69 -27.69
CA GLY A 110 -4.86 21.53 -26.97
C GLY A 110 -5.14 22.69 -26.02
N VAL A 111 -6.08 22.48 -25.11
CA VAL A 111 -6.39 23.40 -24.00
C VAL A 111 -5.59 23.04 -22.74
N ARG A 112 -5.53 23.97 -21.79
CA ARG A 112 -4.86 23.76 -20.50
C ARG A 112 -5.83 23.24 -19.43
N THR A 113 -5.42 22.23 -18.69
CA THR A 113 -6.11 21.78 -17.48
C THR A 113 -5.89 22.78 -16.32
N GLY A 114 -6.59 22.57 -15.20
CA GLY A 114 -6.35 23.35 -13.97
C GLY A 114 -4.95 23.18 -13.37
N ARG A 115 -4.23 22.10 -13.73
CA ARG A 115 -2.85 21.84 -13.31
C ARG A 115 -1.80 22.11 -14.41
N GLY A 116 -2.20 22.67 -15.55
CA GLY A 116 -1.31 23.16 -16.62
C GLY A 116 -0.97 22.16 -17.72
N GLU A 117 -1.48 20.92 -17.69
CA GLU A 117 -1.27 19.96 -18.77
C GLU A 117 -1.98 20.39 -20.06
N THR A 118 -1.38 20.08 -21.21
CA THR A 118 -2.04 20.22 -22.51
C THR A 118 -2.89 18.98 -22.78
N ILE A 119 -4.17 19.16 -23.10
CA ILE A 119 -5.07 18.08 -23.54
C ILE A 119 -6.03 18.57 -24.64
N PRO A 120 -6.59 17.68 -25.48
CA PRO A 120 -7.72 18.02 -26.33
C PRO A 120 -8.91 18.56 -25.51
N ALA A 121 -9.63 19.55 -26.06
CA ALA A 121 -10.82 20.11 -25.40
C ALA A 121 -11.97 19.09 -25.34
N ASP A 122 -12.79 19.14 -24.29
CA ASP A 122 -13.99 18.31 -24.18
C ASP A 122 -14.90 18.45 -25.40
N GLY A 123 -15.40 17.33 -25.91
CA GLY A 123 -16.36 17.24 -27.01
C GLY A 123 -15.77 17.18 -28.43
N VAL A 124 -14.49 17.48 -28.62
CA VAL A 124 -13.85 17.39 -29.95
C VAL A 124 -13.73 15.94 -30.41
N GLN A 125 -13.77 15.70 -31.72
CA GLN A 125 -13.53 14.36 -32.28
C GLN A 125 -12.05 14.00 -32.23
N LEU A 126 -11.76 12.83 -31.67
CA LEU A 126 -10.45 12.20 -31.63
C LEU A 126 -10.43 10.95 -32.50
N LYS A 127 -9.25 10.63 -33.03
CA LYS A 127 -8.93 9.37 -33.71
C LYS A 127 -7.72 8.73 -33.04
N LEU A 128 -7.85 7.48 -32.61
CA LEU A 128 -6.75 6.65 -32.11
C LEU A 128 -6.33 5.66 -33.19
N ASP A 129 -5.02 5.61 -33.42
CA ASP A 129 -4.37 4.56 -34.20
C ASP A 129 -3.50 3.74 -33.25
N ILE A 130 -3.91 2.49 -33.03
CA ILE A 130 -3.23 1.48 -32.21
C ILE A 130 -2.76 0.29 -33.06
N SER A 131 -2.56 0.48 -34.36
CA SER A 131 -2.14 -0.60 -35.27
C SER A 131 -0.69 -1.04 -35.08
N SER A 132 0.12 -0.25 -34.36
CA SER A 132 1.54 -0.53 -34.11
C SER A 132 1.90 -0.49 -32.62
N ARG A 133 2.96 -1.22 -32.26
CA ARG A 133 3.64 -1.14 -30.96
C ARG A 133 5.15 -0.93 -31.12
N PRO A 134 5.78 -0.15 -30.22
CA PRO A 134 5.19 0.42 -29.00
C PRO A 134 4.33 1.68 -29.23
N ASP A 135 4.36 2.26 -30.43
CA ASP A 135 3.83 3.60 -30.68
C ASP A 135 2.34 3.63 -31.05
N GLY A 136 1.57 4.44 -30.32
CA GLY A 136 0.17 4.80 -30.64
C GLY A 136 0.05 6.29 -31.00
N ILE A 137 -0.83 6.60 -31.96
CA ILE A 137 -1.02 7.97 -32.47
C ILE A 137 -2.41 8.49 -32.10
N VAL A 138 -2.46 9.73 -31.60
CA VAL A 138 -3.70 10.45 -31.34
C VAL A 138 -3.81 11.62 -32.32
N SER A 139 -4.93 11.69 -33.02
CA SER A 139 -5.27 12.80 -33.91
C SER A 139 -6.59 13.46 -33.49
N VAL A 140 -6.76 14.75 -33.79
CA VAL A 140 -7.96 15.54 -33.51
C VAL A 140 -8.55 16.11 -34.79
N GLU A 141 -9.85 16.42 -34.79
CA GLU A 141 -10.51 17.12 -35.90
C GLU A 141 -9.90 18.52 -36.19
N PRO A 142 -9.98 19.00 -37.44
CA PRO A 142 -9.54 20.34 -37.80
C PRO A 142 -10.21 21.44 -36.97
N GLY A 143 -9.42 22.44 -36.57
CA GLY A 143 -9.95 23.63 -35.89
C GLY A 143 -10.37 23.40 -34.44
N ALA A 144 -9.97 22.27 -33.84
CA ALA A 144 -10.14 22.03 -32.41
C ALA A 144 -9.53 23.19 -31.58
N PRO A 145 -10.15 23.59 -30.45
CA PRO A 145 -9.64 24.68 -29.62
C PRO A 145 -8.21 24.42 -29.11
N VAL A 146 -7.39 25.46 -29.15
CA VAL A 146 -6.01 25.47 -28.64
C VAL A 146 -5.82 26.69 -27.74
N ASP A 147 -5.14 26.50 -26.63
CA ASP A 147 -4.66 27.58 -25.77
C ASP A 147 -3.19 27.88 -26.09
N ASP A 148 -2.96 28.97 -26.83
CA ASP A 148 -1.64 29.48 -27.23
C ASP A 148 -1.01 30.43 -26.19
N SER A 149 -1.61 30.54 -24.99
CA SER A 149 -1.07 31.39 -23.94
C SER A 149 0.35 30.94 -23.54
N PRO A 150 1.29 31.87 -23.24
CA PRO A 150 2.64 31.51 -22.84
C PRO A 150 2.62 30.67 -21.56
N VAL A 151 3.38 29.58 -21.56
CA VAL A 151 3.53 28.68 -20.40
C VAL A 151 4.27 29.42 -19.28
N ASP A 152 3.68 29.49 -18.09
CA ASP A 152 4.39 30.00 -16.91
C ASP A 152 5.57 29.07 -16.60
N ALA A 153 6.80 29.59 -16.63
CA ALA A 153 8.02 28.82 -16.43
C ALA A 153 8.10 28.11 -15.06
N ASP A 154 7.33 28.58 -14.07
CA ASP A 154 7.22 27.97 -12.73
C ASP A 154 6.13 26.88 -12.61
N THR A 155 5.31 26.67 -13.66
CA THR A 155 4.23 25.65 -13.66
C THR A 155 4.63 24.34 -14.32
N GLY A 156 5.78 24.31 -15.00
CA GLY A 156 6.29 23.13 -15.70
C GLY A 156 7.15 22.25 -14.79
N GLY A 157 6.52 21.49 -13.89
CA GLY A 157 7.18 20.41 -13.12
C GLY A 157 7.59 19.19 -13.96
N GLY A 158 8.03 19.40 -15.19
CA GLY A 158 8.50 18.33 -16.08
C GLY A 158 9.95 17.97 -15.79
N MET A 159 10.26 16.67 -15.80
CA MET A 159 11.64 16.19 -15.67
C MET A 159 12.51 16.69 -16.83
N SER A 160 13.75 17.05 -16.55
CA SER A 160 14.71 17.46 -17.57
C SER A 160 14.98 16.30 -18.56
N PRO A 161 15.41 16.58 -19.80
CA PRO A 161 15.78 15.53 -20.75
C PRO A 161 16.84 14.55 -20.22
N GLU A 162 17.75 15.04 -19.37
CA GLU A 162 18.78 14.23 -18.71
C GLU A 162 18.16 13.28 -17.66
N GLN A 163 17.24 13.79 -16.83
CA GLN A 163 16.50 12.97 -15.86
C GLN A 163 15.67 11.90 -16.55
N MET A 164 14.99 12.25 -17.65
CA MET A 164 14.25 11.29 -18.47
C MET A 164 15.15 10.22 -19.07
N ALA A 165 16.33 10.58 -19.59
CA ALA A 165 17.29 9.61 -20.10
C ALA A 165 17.80 8.65 -19.00
N GLN A 166 18.02 9.15 -17.79
CA GLN A 166 18.44 8.32 -16.65
C GLN A 166 17.34 7.34 -16.23
N ILE A 167 16.08 7.79 -16.18
CA ILE A 167 14.93 6.91 -15.90
C ILE A 167 14.81 5.83 -16.98
N GLN A 168 14.93 6.20 -18.25
CA GLN A 168 14.89 5.23 -19.36
C GLN A 168 16.02 4.19 -19.26
N ALA A 169 17.22 4.60 -18.83
CA ALA A 169 18.31 3.66 -18.59
C ALA A 169 18.01 2.68 -17.45
N LEU A 170 17.43 3.17 -16.34
CA LEU A 170 17.04 2.35 -15.19
C LEU A 170 15.81 1.46 -15.48
N LEU A 171 14.96 1.86 -16.42
CA LEU A 171 13.86 1.02 -16.93
C LEU A 171 14.35 -0.11 -17.83
N ALA A 172 15.46 0.11 -18.55
CA ALA A 172 16.00 -0.88 -19.48
C ALA A 172 16.85 -1.96 -18.80
N LYS A 173 17.57 -1.59 -17.73
CA LYS A 173 18.46 -2.50 -16.99
C LYS A 173 18.48 -2.20 -15.50
N PHE A 174 18.34 -3.24 -14.69
CA PHE A 174 18.50 -3.16 -13.24
C PHE A 174 19.91 -2.70 -12.89
N GLN A 175 19.98 -1.59 -12.14
CA GLN A 175 21.23 -0.90 -11.79
C GLN A 175 22.11 -0.54 -13.00
N GLY A 176 21.52 -0.45 -14.20
CA GLY A 176 22.22 -0.20 -15.46
C GLY A 176 22.98 -1.42 -16.02
N GLU A 177 22.93 -2.58 -15.35
CA GLU A 177 23.77 -3.74 -15.65
C GLU A 177 22.98 -4.96 -16.12
N VAL A 178 21.91 -5.31 -15.40
CA VAL A 178 21.22 -6.60 -15.58
C VAL A 178 19.93 -6.39 -16.38
N PRO A 179 19.76 -7.05 -17.53
CA PRO A 179 18.54 -6.94 -18.34
C PRO A 179 17.35 -7.66 -17.68
N PRO A 180 16.12 -7.46 -18.19
CA PRO A 180 14.95 -8.24 -17.75
C PRO A 180 14.98 -9.67 -18.32
N GLY A 181 14.07 -10.51 -17.85
CA GLY A 181 13.83 -11.85 -18.40
C GLY A 181 14.92 -12.88 -18.09
N LEU A 182 14.97 -13.92 -18.93
CA LEU A 182 15.87 -15.08 -18.75
C LEU A 182 17.35 -14.73 -18.81
N GLU A 183 17.72 -13.68 -19.54
CA GLU A 183 19.10 -13.20 -19.56
C GLU A 183 19.49 -12.60 -18.21
N GLY A 184 18.59 -11.81 -17.61
CA GLY A 184 18.79 -11.27 -16.26
C GLY A 184 18.86 -12.35 -15.20
N ASP A 185 17.95 -13.33 -15.25
CA ASP A 185 17.96 -14.50 -14.34
C ASP A 185 19.32 -15.21 -14.39
N ALA A 186 19.81 -15.50 -15.59
CA ALA A 186 21.08 -16.20 -15.76
C ALA A 186 22.28 -15.41 -15.22
N ILE A 187 22.23 -14.07 -15.21
CA ILE A 187 23.24 -13.22 -14.59
C ILE A 187 23.11 -13.24 -13.07
N MET A 188 21.90 -13.05 -12.53
CA MET A 188 21.67 -13.03 -11.09
C MET A 188 22.00 -14.37 -10.44
N ARG A 189 21.69 -15.50 -11.08
CA ARG A 189 22.04 -16.83 -10.60
C ARG A 189 23.55 -17.07 -10.52
N LYS A 190 24.35 -16.42 -11.37
CA LYS A 190 25.82 -16.48 -11.30
C LYS A 190 26.38 -15.64 -10.15
N ARG A 191 25.60 -14.71 -9.60
CA ARG A 191 26.00 -13.87 -8.45
C ARG A 191 25.79 -14.58 -7.11
N LEU A 192 24.95 -15.62 -7.07
CA LEU A 192 24.69 -16.41 -5.86
C LEU A 192 25.98 -17.09 -5.36
N GLY A 193 26.21 -17.05 -4.06
CA GLY A 193 27.32 -17.75 -3.40
C GLY A 193 27.00 -19.20 -3.03
N SER A 194 25.73 -19.61 -3.12
CA SER A 194 25.22 -20.91 -2.69
C SER A 194 24.07 -21.42 -3.58
N ASN A 195 23.52 -22.59 -3.23
CA ASN A 195 22.33 -23.15 -3.87
C ASN A 195 21.02 -22.72 -3.16
N VAL A 196 21.02 -21.61 -2.41
CA VAL A 196 19.87 -21.20 -1.57
C VAL A 196 18.55 -21.08 -2.34
N LEU A 197 18.57 -20.72 -3.62
CA LEU A 197 17.38 -20.61 -4.47
C LEU A 197 16.97 -21.93 -5.15
N ASP A 198 17.65 -23.03 -4.86
CA ASP A 198 17.23 -24.38 -5.22
C ASP A 198 16.50 -25.03 -4.03
N LEU A 199 15.27 -25.48 -4.26
CA LEU A 199 14.46 -26.12 -3.25
C LEU A 199 14.91 -27.57 -2.98
N ASP A 200 15.80 -28.13 -3.80
CA ASP A 200 16.43 -29.45 -3.57
C ASP A 200 17.82 -29.33 -2.94
N ASP A 201 18.19 -28.14 -2.46
CA ASP A 201 19.40 -27.93 -1.67
C ASP A 201 19.48 -28.95 -0.52
N PRO A 202 20.55 -29.75 -0.40
CA PRO A 202 20.75 -30.67 0.72
C PRO A 202 20.73 -29.99 2.10
N GLU A 203 21.00 -28.68 2.14
CA GLU A 203 20.93 -27.86 3.34
C GLU A 203 19.60 -27.09 3.48
N PHE A 204 18.56 -27.46 2.73
CA PHE A 204 17.27 -26.76 2.73
C PHE A 204 16.63 -26.61 4.14
N ASP A 205 16.73 -27.65 4.97
CA ASP A 205 16.04 -27.70 6.26
C ASP A 205 16.67 -26.83 7.35
N ARG A 206 17.93 -26.40 7.19
CA ARG A 206 18.53 -25.48 8.17
C ARG A 206 18.01 -24.06 7.98
N GLU A 207 18.16 -23.26 9.02
CA GLU A 207 18.00 -21.81 8.89
C GLU A 207 19.08 -21.27 7.94
N LEU A 208 18.69 -20.26 7.15
CA LEU A 208 19.62 -19.57 6.26
C LEU A 208 20.74 -18.89 7.05
N SER A 209 21.92 -18.87 6.45
CA SER A 209 22.98 -17.96 6.90
C SER A 209 22.66 -16.52 6.47
N ILE A 210 23.41 -15.56 7.01
CA ILE A 210 23.30 -14.16 6.63
C ILE A 210 23.66 -13.95 5.15
N ASP A 211 24.74 -14.59 4.68
CA ASP A 211 25.19 -14.46 3.28
C ASP A 211 24.12 -14.99 2.31
N GLU A 212 23.50 -16.12 2.65
CA GLU A 212 22.40 -16.68 1.86
C GLU A 212 21.13 -15.82 1.91
N THR A 213 20.87 -15.20 3.07
CA THR A 213 19.75 -14.24 3.18
C THR A 213 20.00 -13.07 2.25
N ASN A 214 21.21 -12.51 2.21
CA ASN A 214 21.58 -11.42 1.30
C ASN A 214 21.53 -11.85 -0.17
N ASP A 215 21.96 -13.07 -0.52
CA ASP A 215 21.80 -13.64 -1.87
C ASP A 215 20.33 -13.65 -2.30
N VAL A 216 19.42 -14.09 -1.42
CA VAL A 216 17.97 -14.09 -1.69
C VAL A 216 17.45 -12.66 -1.86
N LEU A 217 17.85 -11.72 -1.00
CA LEU A 217 17.42 -10.32 -1.08
C LEU A 217 17.87 -9.64 -2.38
N HIS A 218 19.11 -9.86 -2.80
CA HIS A 218 19.63 -9.32 -4.05
C HIS A 218 18.93 -9.90 -5.28
N TYR A 219 18.61 -11.21 -5.27
CA TYR A 219 17.82 -11.80 -6.34
C TYR A 219 16.40 -11.22 -6.35
N LEU A 220 15.76 -11.10 -5.18
CA LEU A 220 14.42 -10.50 -5.04
C LEU A 220 14.37 -9.06 -5.55
N ALA A 221 15.41 -8.25 -5.30
CA ALA A 221 15.49 -6.88 -5.81
C ALA A 221 15.44 -6.81 -7.34
N TRP A 222 16.19 -7.69 -8.01
CA TRP A 222 16.14 -7.79 -9.47
C TRP A 222 14.83 -8.40 -9.96
N ASN A 223 14.31 -9.44 -9.30
CA ASN A 223 13.06 -10.10 -9.67
C ASN A 223 11.86 -9.13 -9.54
N GLU A 224 11.84 -8.30 -8.50
CA GLU A 224 10.86 -7.22 -8.34
C GLU A 224 11.02 -6.16 -9.42
N TRP A 225 12.25 -5.72 -9.71
CA TRP A 225 12.51 -4.78 -10.80
C TRP A 225 12.04 -5.34 -12.16
N ASP A 226 12.36 -6.60 -12.49
CA ASP A 226 11.95 -7.27 -13.72
C ASP A 226 10.41 -7.30 -13.87
N ALA A 227 9.71 -7.42 -12.74
CA ALA A 227 8.27 -7.50 -12.72
C ALA A 227 7.56 -6.14 -12.65
N LEU A 228 8.17 -5.12 -12.04
CA LEU A 228 7.50 -3.87 -11.65
C LEU A 228 8.19 -2.59 -12.16
N ALA A 229 9.41 -2.62 -12.69
CA ALA A 229 10.14 -1.39 -13.06
C ALA A 229 9.36 -0.50 -14.04
N ALA A 230 8.71 -1.10 -15.05
CA ALA A 230 7.87 -0.37 -16.00
C ALA A 230 6.76 0.46 -15.31
N ARG A 231 6.31 0.00 -14.14
CA ARG A 231 5.27 0.64 -13.32
C ARG A 231 5.75 1.84 -12.53
N ALA A 232 7.05 2.09 -12.42
CA ALA A 232 7.56 3.31 -11.80
C ALA A 232 7.11 4.59 -12.54
N THR A 233 6.60 4.44 -13.76
CA THR A 233 5.97 5.51 -14.55
C THR A 233 4.46 5.63 -14.35
N GLU A 234 3.84 4.74 -13.56
CA GLU A 234 2.44 4.85 -13.17
C GLU A 234 2.26 6.08 -12.27
N GLY A 235 1.51 7.05 -12.81
CA GLY A 235 1.17 8.29 -12.12
C GLY A 235 0.26 8.10 -10.90
N GLU A 236 -0.08 9.23 -10.28
CA GLU A 236 -1.06 9.30 -9.19
C GLU A 236 -2.43 8.73 -9.60
N SER A 237 -3.10 8.04 -8.68
CA SER A 237 -4.52 7.70 -8.86
C SER A 237 -5.40 8.86 -8.46
N GLY A 238 -6.46 9.12 -9.24
CA GLY A 238 -7.51 10.05 -8.81
C GLY A 238 -8.43 9.50 -7.72
N LEU A 239 -8.46 8.18 -7.46
CA LEU A 239 -9.35 7.55 -6.49
C LEU A 239 -8.63 7.07 -5.22
N ILE A 240 -7.55 6.29 -5.38
CA ILE A 240 -6.87 5.57 -4.29
C ILE A 240 -5.40 6.00 -4.20
N PRO A 241 -4.93 6.60 -3.10
CA PRO A 241 -3.57 7.15 -2.95
C PRO A 241 -2.53 6.03 -2.86
N ARG A 242 -2.09 5.54 -4.02
CA ARG A 242 -1.34 4.30 -4.15
C ARG A 242 0.04 4.37 -3.51
N GLN A 243 0.86 5.35 -3.89
CA GLN A 243 2.23 5.41 -3.38
C GLN A 243 2.23 5.55 -1.86
N GLU A 244 1.27 6.28 -1.30
CA GLU A 244 1.13 6.50 0.14
C GLU A 244 0.74 5.21 0.87
N TYR A 245 -0.29 4.48 0.40
CA TYR A 245 -0.66 3.24 1.07
C TYR A 245 0.39 2.15 0.86
N GLU A 246 1.08 2.12 -0.30
CA GLU A 246 2.17 1.19 -0.58
C GLU A 246 3.32 1.43 0.40
N ALA A 247 3.71 2.70 0.58
CA ALA A 247 4.73 3.05 1.56
C ALA A 247 4.34 2.65 2.99
N MET A 248 3.09 2.90 3.39
CA MET A 248 2.60 2.54 4.72
C MET A 248 2.54 1.02 4.93
N GLY A 249 1.94 0.26 4.02
CA GLY A 249 1.75 -1.18 4.15
C GLY A 249 3.06 -1.98 3.99
N ILE A 250 3.94 -1.55 3.09
CA ILE A 250 5.26 -2.17 2.95
C ILE A 250 6.11 -1.87 4.19
N MET A 251 6.11 -0.62 4.70
CA MET A 251 6.79 -0.31 5.97
C MET A 251 6.20 -1.08 7.15
N ASP A 252 4.88 -1.29 7.20
CA ASP A 252 4.23 -2.12 8.21
C ASP A 252 4.72 -3.58 8.19
N SER A 253 4.92 -4.13 6.99
CA SER A 253 5.41 -5.50 6.81
C SER A 253 6.75 -5.73 7.52
N TRP A 254 7.64 -4.73 7.58
CA TRP A 254 8.88 -4.83 8.35
C TRP A 254 8.67 -5.06 9.86
N PHE A 255 7.68 -4.40 10.44
CA PHE A 255 7.39 -4.52 11.88
C PHE A 255 6.60 -5.80 12.21
N HIS A 256 5.85 -6.33 11.26
CA HIS A 256 4.86 -7.38 11.50
C HIS A 256 5.15 -8.74 10.86
N HIS A 257 5.51 -8.80 9.57
CA HIS A 257 5.57 -10.06 8.83
C HIS A 257 6.51 -11.09 9.45
N PRO A 258 7.75 -10.76 9.87
CA PRO A 258 8.62 -11.74 10.51
C PRO A 258 8.00 -12.33 11.80
N LEU A 259 7.24 -11.53 12.55
CA LEU A 259 6.55 -11.98 13.76
C LEU A 259 5.36 -12.88 13.43
N TRP A 260 4.53 -12.50 12.45
CA TRP A 260 3.38 -13.31 12.03
C TRP A 260 3.81 -14.64 11.42
N LEU A 261 4.80 -14.64 10.52
CA LEU A 261 5.34 -15.87 9.93
C LEU A 261 5.93 -16.79 11.00
N LYS A 262 6.65 -16.22 11.97
CA LYS A 262 7.15 -16.98 13.12
C LYS A 262 6.01 -17.58 13.94
N ALA A 263 5.00 -16.80 14.31
CA ALA A 263 3.87 -17.28 15.10
C ALA A 263 3.10 -18.41 14.37
N ILE A 264 2.88 -18.26 13.06
CA ILE A 264 2.26 -19.29 12.23
C ILE A 264 3.13 -20.55 12.19
N GLN A 265 4.43 -20.42 11.93
CA GLN A 265 5.33 -21.57 11.90
C GLN A 265 5.47 -22.25 13.27
N ASP A 266 5.46 -21.50 14.37
CA ASP A 266 5.48 -22.07 15.73
C ASP A 266 4.22 -22.92 16.00
N ARG A 267 3.07 -22.57 15.39
CA ARG A 267 1.81 -23.33 15.48
C ARG A 267 1.82 -24.60 14.64
N VAL A 268 2.18 -24.50 13.37
CA VAL A 268 2.02 -25.63 12.42
C VAL A 268 3.31 -26.42 12.19
N GLY A 269 4.44 -25.92 12.69
CA GLY A 269 5.76 -26.46 12.44
C GLY A 269 6.28 -26.18 11.02
N PRO A 270 7.58 -26.44 10.78
CA PRO A 270 8.20 -26.28 9.46
C PRO A 270 7.51 -27.07 8.33
N GLU A 271 7.14 -28.33 8.60
CA GLU A 271 6.45 -29.18 7.64
C GLU A 271 5.03 -28.68 7.37
N GLY A 272 4.32 -28.21 8.39
CA GLY A 272 2.98 -27.63 8.25
C GLY A 272 2.95 -26.39 7.36
N MET A 273 4.01 -25.56 7.36
CA MET A 273 4.14 -24.43 6.42
C MET A 273 4.20 -24.91 4.97
N THR A 274 4.96 -25.98 4.71
CA THR A 274 5.03 -26.62 3.39
C THR A 274 3.69 -27.26 3.00
N GLU A 275 3.00 -27.94 3.92
CA GLU A 275 1.69 -28.55 3.68
C GLU A 275 0.60 -27.51 3.38
N ILE A 276 0.58 -26.39 4.10
CA ILE A 276 -0.32 -25.27 3.83
C ILE A 276 -0.10 -24.76 2.41
N ALA A 277 1.15 -24.48 2.02
CA ALA A 277 1.45 -23.96 0.71
C ALA A 277 1.19 -24.98 -0.41
N ALA A 278 1.33 -26.28 -0.15
CA ALA A 278 1.04 -27.35 -1.10
C ALA A 278 -0.45 -27.44 -1.49
N ARG A 279 -1.37 -26.82 -0.73
CA ARG A 279 -2.79 -26.70 -1.11
C ARG A 279 -2.98 -26.00 -2.46
N ALA A 280 -2.07 -25.12 -2.85
CA ALA A 280 -2.09 -24.45 -4.16
C ALA A 280 -2.14 -25.42 -5.36
N LYS A 281 -1.68 -26.65 -5.18
CA LYS A 281 -1.71 -27.69 -6.23
C LYS A 281 -3.10 -28.28 -6.44
N ASN A 282 -3.94 -28.24 -5.40
CA ASN A 282 -5.21 -28.95 -5.34
C ASN A 282 -6.42 -28.03 -5.18
N GLU A 283 -6.22 -26.75 -4.87
CA GLU A 283 -7.28 -25.76 -4.73
C GLU A 283 -7.24 -24.72 -5.85
N ILE A 284 -8.40 -24.42 -6.41
CA ILE A 284 -8.63 -23.25 -7.27
C ILE A 284 -9.30 -22.13 -6.47
N GLY A 285 -9.20 -20.89 -6.95
CA GLY A 285 -9.77 -19.73 -6.25
C GLY A 285 -9.15 -19.60 -4.86
N THR A 286 -7.83 -19.76 -4.76
CA THR A 286 -7.08 -19.69 -3.50
C THR A 286 -5.99 -18.63 -3.56
N LYS A 287 -5.89 -17.85 -2.49
CA LYS A 287 -4.80 -16.88 -2.29
C LYS A 287 -3.51 -17.52 -1.78
N ILE A 288 -3.50 -18.83 -1.52
CA ILE A 288 -2.26 -19.59 -1.35
C ILE A 288 -1.65 -19.76 -2.75
N ASN A 289 -0.91 -18.74 -3.21
CA ASN A 289 -0.37 -18.66 -4.57
C ASN A 289 1.01 -17.97 -4.57
N LEU A 290 1.64 -17.82 -5.75
CA LEU A 290 2.96 -17.23 -5.87
C LEU A 290 3.00 -15.78 -5.34
N LEU A 291 2.01 -14.96 -5.69
CA LEU A 291 1.97 -13.55 -5.26
C LEU A 291 2.06 -13.38 -3.75
N HIS A 292 1.28 -14.16 -2.99
CA HIS A 292 1.25 -14.01 -1.53
C HIS A 292 2.55 -14.51 -0.88
N ILE A 293 3.15 -15.59 -1.41
CA ILE A 293 4.45 -16.07 -0.92
C ILE A 293 5.56 -15.07 -1.28
N TRP A 294 5.56 -14.57 -2.52
CA TRP A 294 6.51 -13.56 -3.00
C TRP A 294 6.44 -12.29 -2.16
N ALA A 295 5.23 -11.82 -1.85
CA ALA A 295 5.03 -10.65 -1.01
C ALA A 295 5.51 -10.85 0.44
N CYS A 296 5.32 -12.05 1.01
CA CYS A 296 5.93 -12.42 2.29
C CYS A 296 7.47 -12.43 2.24
N ALA A 297 8.06 -12.65 1.06
CA ALA A 297 9.51 -12.64 0.85
C ALA A 297 10.08 -11.21 0.74
N SER A 298 9.44 -10.35 -0.05
CA SER A 298 9.98 -9.03 -0.42
C SER A 298 9.58 -7.93 0.56
N ALA A 299 8.32 -7.89 1.00
CA ALA A 299 7.74 -6.72 1.66
C ALA A 299 8.44 -6.35 2.98
N SER A 300 8.90 -7.32 3.76
CA SER A 300 9.61 -7.07 5.03
C SER A 300 10.91 -6.28 4.81
N SER A 301 11.74 -6.72 3.88
CA SER A 301 13.03 -6.09 3.61
C SER A 301 12.86 -4.78 2.84
N PHE A 302 11.86 -4.69 1.96
CA PHE A 302 11.49 -3.42 1.36
C PHE A 302 11.06 -2.41 2.43
N GLY A 303 10.19 -2.83 3.36
CA GLY A 303 9.74 -2.02 4.48
C GLY A 303 10.87 -1.53 5.38
N ARG A 304 11.89 -2.38 5.59
CA ARG A 304 13.14 -1.97 6.26
C ARG A 304 13.83 -0.84 5.47
N GLY A 305 13.92 -0.95 4.15
CA GLY A 305 14.44 0.10 3.27
C GLY A 305 13.73 1.44 3.47
N ILE A 306 12.40 1.44 3.47
CA ILE A 306 11.59 2.65 3.74
C ILE A 306 11.90 3.22 5.14
N ALA A 307 11.90 2.37 6.16
CA ALA A 307 12.16 2.81 7.53
C ALA A 307 13.57 3.39 7.72
N LEU A 308 14.57 2.88 6.98
CA LEU A 308 15.93 3.43 6.93
C LEU A 308 15.99 4.80 6.23
N GLU A 309 15.26 4.99 5.12
CA GLU A 309 15.19 6.28 4.43
C GLU A 309 14.55 7.37 5.31
N LEU A 310 13.54 6.99 6.09
CA LEU A 310 12.91 7.85 7.10
C LEU A 310 13.74 7.95 8.40
N LYS A 311 14.91 7.30 8.46
CA LYS A 311 15.85 7.28 9.59
C LYS A 311 15.22 6.81 10.91
N LEU A 312 14.21 5.94 10.86
CA LEU A 312 13.46 5.53 12.07
C LEU A 312 14.31 4.68 13.02
N HIS A 313 15.18 3.83 12.47
CA HIS A 313 16.07 2.95 13.22
C HIS A 313 17.41 2.77 12.51
N ASP A 314 18.36 2.15 13.20
CA ASP A 314 19.70 1.85 12.72
C ASP A 314 19.72 0.74 11.68
N PHE A 315 20.83 0.64 10.95
CA PHE A 315 20.99 -0.33 9.87
C PHE A 315 20.80 -1.78 10.35
N ASP A 316 21.30 -2.14 11.54
CA ASP A 316 21.29 -3.50 12.08
C ASP A 316 20.11 -3.78 13.05
N TYR A 317 19.16 -2.87 13.17
CA TYR A 317 17.97 -3.05 14.01
C TYR A 317 17.17 -4.28 13.56
N ARG A 318 17.00 -5.24 14.48
CA ARG A 318 16.20 -6.47 14.37
C ARG A 318 16.46 -7.32 13.12
N THR A 319 17.59 -7.15 12.45
CA THR A 319 17.93 -7.87 11.22
C THR A 319 18.08 -9.39 11.42
N SER A 320 18.29 -9.87 12.65
CA SER A 320 18.35 -11.29 13.01
C SER A 320 17.07 -12.08 12.73
N VAL A 321 15.93 -11.40 12.54
CA VAL A 321 14.66 -12.08 12.20
C VAL A 321 14.57 -12.50 10.74
N LEU A 322 15.36 -11.87 9.85
CA LEU A 322 15.26 -12.07 8.41
C LEU A 322 15.66 -13.48 7.94
N PRO A 323 16.74 -14.10 8.45
CA PRO A 323 17.08 -15.47 8.09
C PRO A 323 15.97 -16.48 8.40
N ALA A 324 15.33 -16.38 9.58
CA ALA A 324 14.22 -17.25 9.96
C ALA A 324 12.97 -17.00 9.12
N ALA A 325 12.62 -15.74 8.86
CA ALA A 325 11.49 -15.38 8.01
C ALA A 325 11.68 -15.90 6.57
N MET A 326 12.87 -15.70 5.99
CA MET A 326 13.17 -16.16 4.63
C MET A 326 13.26 -17.69 4.54
N SER A 327 13.73 -18.35 5.59
CA SER A 327 13.68 -19.82 5.72
C SER A 327 12.23 -20.35 5.70
N THR A 328 11.32 -19.62 6.34
CA THR A 328 9.87 -19.94 6.34
C THR A 328 9.28 -19.76 4.94
N VAL A 329 9.61 -18.67 4.26
CA VAL A 329 9.20 -18.41 2.87
C VAL A 329 9.70 -19.49 1.91
N ARG A 330 10.96 -19.95 2.03
CA ARG A 330 11.50 -21.07 1.24
C ARG A 330 10.66 -22.34 1.38
N ARG A 331 10.16 -22.64 2.60
CA ARG A 331 9.26 -23.78 2.87
C ARG A 331 7.90 -23.64 2.18
N MET A 332 7.39 -22.42 2.08
CA MET A 332 6.15 -22.14 1.34
C MET A 332 6.37 -22.36 -0.16
N TYR A 333 7.47 -21.88 -0.73
CA TYR A 333 7.83 -22.20 -2.13
C TYR A 333 8.05 -23.69 -2.38
N LYS A 334 8.66 -24.42 -1.42
CA LYS A 334 8.75 -25.90 -1.47
C LYS A 334 7.37 -26.56 -1.52
N GLY A 335 6.38 -26.02 -0.81
CA GLY A 335 5.00 -26.50 -0.87
C GLY A 335 4.40 -26.37 -2.27
N ILE A 336 4.50 -25.16 -2.87
CA ILE A 336 3.97 -24.89 -4.21
C ILE A 336 4.71 -25.66 -5.30
N TRP A 337 6.05 -25.64 -5.31
CA TRP A 337 6.82 -26.22 -6.42
C TRP A 337 7.20 -27.67 -6.23
N GLY A 338 7.31 -28.14 -4.99
CA GLY A 338 7.87 -29.46 -4.65
C GLY A 338 9.39 -29.53 -4.77
N THR A 339 9.97 -29.25 -5.94
CA THR A 339 11.41 -29.46 -6.23
C THR A 339 11.95 -28.40 -7.19
N GLY A 340 13.27 -28.25 -7.30
CA GLY A 340 13.94 -27.35 -8.24
C GLY A 340 13.92 -25.88 -7.83
N PRO A 341 14.06 -24.93 -8.78
CA PRO A 341 14.32 -23.53 -8.45
C PRO A 341 13.11 -22.78 -7.84
N MET A 342 13.38 -21.77 -7.02
CA MET A 342 12.38 -21.10 -6.17
C MET A 342 11.42 -20.16 -6.92
N PHE A 343 11.89 -19.42 -7.92
CA PHE A 343 11.11 -18.34 -8.59
C PHE A 343 10.64 -18.70 -10.00
N SER A 344 9.56 -18.07 -10.48
CA SER A 344 9.06 -18.29 -11.84
C SER A 344 10.06 -17.84 -12.91
N SER A 345 10.83 -16.78 -12.66
CA SER A 345 11.91 -16.31 -13.54
C SER A 345 12.99 -17.37 -13.79
N MET A 346 13.19 -18.29 -12.85
CA MET A 346 14.10 -19.44 -12.96
C MET A 346 13.46 -20.66 -13.65
N ARG A 347 12.18 -20.57 -14.00
CA ARG A 347 11.32 -21.63 -14.58
C ARG A 347 10.74 -21.21 -15.92
N ASP A 348 11.49 -20.42 -16.68
CA ASP A 348 11.06 -19.86 -17.96
C ASP A 348 9.75 -19.04 -17.88
N TYR A 349 9.48 -18.43 -16.71
CA TYR A 349 8.23 -17.75 -16.38
C TYR A 349 7.00 -18.65 -16.57
N ARG A 350 7.14 -19.95 -16.27
CA ARG A 350 6.03 -20.91 -16.27
C ARG A 350 5.67 -21.26 -14.84
N ALA A 351 4.38 -21.23 -14.54
CA ALA A 351 3.81 -21.57 -13.26
C ALA A 351 2.70 -22.65 -13.34
N PRO A 352 2.99 -23.86 -13.87
CA PRO A 352 2.02 -24.95 -13.87
C PRO A 352 1.91 -25.57 -12.46
N ILE A 353 1.19 -24.91 -11.57
CA ILE A 353 1.13 -25.24 -10.13
C ILE A 353 0.09 -26.33 -9.85
N LEU A 354 -1.09 -26.24 -10.46
CA LEU A 354 -2.18 -27.19 -10.27
C LEU A 354 -1.82 -28.60 -10.77
N ASP A 355 -2.28 -29.60 -10.03
CA ASP A 355 -2.16 -31.01 -10.37
C ASP A 355 -2.95 -31.34 -11.66
N SER A 356 -2.49 -32.35 -12.42
CA SER A 356 -3.05 -32.69 -13.74
C SER A 356 -4.55 -33.01 -13.72
N ALA A 357 -5.07 -33.51 -12.59
CA ALA A 357 -6.50 -33.79 -12.41
C ALA A 357 -7.38 -32.53 -12.60
N TRP A 358 -6.87 -31.34 -12.26
CA TRP A 358 -7.57 -30.09 -12.55
C TRP A 358 -7.61 -29.80 -14.05
N ILE A 359 -6.52 -30.08 -14.77
CA ILE A 359 -6.43 -29.84 -16.22
C ILE A 359 -7.40 -30.78 -16.97
N ASP A 360 -7.52 -32.02 -16.51
CA ASP A 360 -8.50 -32.99 -17.03
C ASP A 360 -9.94 -32.52 -16.76
N ARG A 361 -10.20 -31.99 -15.56
CA ARG A 361 -11.51 -31.43 -15.20
C ARG A 361 -11.85 -30.20 -16.02
N PHE A 362 -10.92 -29.26 -16.18
CA PHE A 362 -11.11 -28.09 -17.05
C PHE A 362 -11.45 -28.51 -18.47
N SER A 363 -10.77 -29.53 -18.99
CA SER A 363 -11.05 -30.06 -20.33
C SER A 363 -12.45 -30.68 -20.43
N SER A 364 -12.95 -31.28 -19.36
CA SER A 364 -14.28 -31.92 -19.30
C SER A 364 -15.43 -30.90 -19.19
N ASP A 365 -15.23 -29.85 -18.39
CA ASP A 365 -16.24 -28.82 -18.10
C ASP A 365 -16.23 -27.66 -19.13
N ARG A 366 -15.46 -27.80 -20.22
CA ARG A 366 -15.17 -26.73 -21.19
C ARG A 366 -16.40 -26.27 -21.98
N ILE A 367 -16.56 -24.95 -22.06
CA ILE A 367 -17.44 -24.26 -23.00
C ILE A 367 -16.59 -23.80 -24.18
N GLU A 368 -16.95 -24.22 -25.39
CA GLU A 368 -16.28 -23.78 -26.63
C GLU A 368 -16.67 -22.33 -26.97
N ILE A 369 -15.69 -21.52 -27.36
CA ILE A 369 -15.89 -20.14 -27.84
C ILE A 369 -15.84 -20.16 -29.37
N THR A 370 -16.99 -20.47 -29.97
CA THR A 370 -17.10 -20.66 -31.43
C THR A 370 -17.50 -19.42 -32.21
N GLY A 371 -18.01 -18.37 -31.55
CA GLY A 371 -18.51 -17.16 -32.20
C GLY A 371 -18.32 -15.89 -31.36
N ASP A 372 -18.75 -14.76 -31.93
CA ASP A 372 -18.55 -13.44 -31.34
C ASP A 372 -19.42 -13.21 -30.10
N ALA A 373 -20.59 -13.85 -30.03
CA ALA A 373 -21.50 -13.72 -28.89
C ALA A 373 -20.89 -14.34 -27.62
N GLU A 374 -20.42 -15.59 -27.70
CA GLU A 374 -19.77 -16.26 -26.58
C GLU A 374 -18.48 -15.53 -26.17
N ARG A 375 -17.70 -15.08 -27.16
CA ARG A 375 -16.48 -14.30 -26.92
C ARG A 375 -16.77 -12.99 -26.19
N SER A 376 -17.79 -12.25 -26.62
CA SER A 376 -18.18 -10.98 -26.00
C SER A 376 -18.67 -11.18 -24.57
N THR A 377 -19.50 -12.21 -24.31
CA THR A 377 -19.95 -12.55 -22.95
C THR A 377 -18.77 -12.85 -22.04
N PHE A 378 -17.86 -13.73 -22.47
CA PHE A 378 -16.66 -14.07 -21.70
C PHE A 378 -15.78 -12.84 -21.43
N GLN A 379 -15.47 -12.06 -22.47
CA GLN A 379 -14.57 -10.92 -22.39
C GLN A 379 -15.08 -9.88 -21.38
N ARG A 380 -16.36 -9.51 -21.46
CA ARG A 380 -16.96 -8.56 -20.53
C ARG A 380 -17.03 -9.10 -19.10
N PHE A 381 -17.36 -10.37 -18.94
CA PHE A 381 -17.35 -11.03 -17.63
C PHE A 381 -15.96 -11.01 -16.98
N ASN A 382 -14.93 -11.40 -17.74
CA ASN A 382 -13.55 -11.41 -17.28
C ASN A 382 -13.07 -10.01 -16.89
N GLY A 383 -13.27 -9.01 -17.75
CA GLY A 383 -12.89 -7.62 -17.44
C GLY A 383 -13.61 -7.06 -16.22
N ALA A 384 -14.93 -7.26 -16.12
CA ALA A 384 -15.74 -6.75 -15.01
C ALA A 384 -15.35 -7.33 -13.65
N LEU A 385 -15.12 -8.64 -13.58
CA LEU A 385 -14.74 -9.29 -12.33
C LEU A 385 -13.28 -9.00 -11.95
N GLU A 386 -12.39 -8.85 -12.92
CA GLU A 386 -11.01 -8.45 -12.64
C GLU A 386 -10.95 -7.02 -12.10
N LEU A 387 -11.72 -6.10 -12.68
CA LEU A 387 -11.88 -4.74 -12.17
C LEU A 387 -12.40 -4.72 -10.73
N LEU A 388 -13.44 -5.49 -10.43
CA LEU A 388 -13.98 -5.61 -9.09
C LEU A 388 -12.92 -6.18 -8.13
N GLY A 389 -12.16 -7.19 -8.57
CA GLY A 389 -11.06 -7.76 -7.81
C GLY A 389 -10.02 -6.71 -7.41
N PHE A 390 -9.59 -5.85 -8.34
CA PHE A 390 -8.71 -4.72 -8.02
C PHE A 390 -9.34 -3.73 -7.04
N LEU A 391 -10.61 -3.35 -7.22
CA LEU A 391 -11.29 -2.41 -6.31
C LEU A 391 -11.42 -2.95 -4.87
N VAL A 392 -11.83 -4.22 -4.71
CA VAL A 392 -11.94 -4.88 -3.40
C VAL A 392 -10.59 -4.91 -2.67
N HIS A 393 -9.50 -4.91 -3.42
CA HIS A 393 -8.14 -4.94 -2.89
C HIS A 393 -7.44 -3.59 -2.98
N PHE A 394 -8.17 -2.47 -3.07
CA PHE A 394 -7.58 -1.12 -3.06
C PHE A 394 -6.53 -0.88 -4.17
N ASP A 395 -6.77 -1.41 -5.37
CA ASP A 395 -5.85 -1.39 -6.51
C ASP A 395 -4.57 -2.23 -6.30
N ASN A 396 -4.57 -3.13 -5.31
CA ASN A 396 -3.54 -4.15 -5.10
C ASN A 396 -3.85 -5.41 -5.93
N ARG A 397 -2.79 -6.05 -6.45
CA ARG A 397 -2.85 -7.29 -7.21
C ARG A 397 -3.35 -8.52 -6.43
N LEU A 398 -3.56 -8.45 -5.11
CA LEU A 398 -4.14 -9.56 -4.33
C LEU A 398 -5.53 -10.00 -4.80
N GLY A 399 -6.22 -9.17 -5.60
CA GLY A 399 -7.47 -9.52 -6.27
C GLY A 399 -7.34 -10.48 -7.45
N LEU A 400 -6.12 -10.83 -7.87
CA LEU A 400 -5.82 -11.63 -9.05
C LEU A 400 -4.79 -12.73 -8.71
N GLY A 401 -4.93 -13.89 -9.35
CA GLY A 401 -3.96 -14.98 -9.26
C GLY A 401 -3.88 -15.80 -10.55
N ASP A 402 -2.88 -15.54 -11.38
CA ASP A 402 -2.65 -16.28 -12.61
C ASP A 402 -1.64 -17.42 -12.45
N SER A 403 -1.86 -18.51 -13.17
CA SER A 403 -0.97 -19.66 -13.26
C SER A 403 -1.02 -20.35 -14.63
N GLY A 404 -0.01 -21.17 -14.91
CA GLY A 404 0.24 -21.81 -16.19
C GLY A 404 1.46 -21.24 -16.92
N PRO A 405 1.60 -21.46 -18.23
CA PRO A 405 0.76 -22.31 -19.06
C PRO A 405 0.85 -23.79 -18.65
N TYR A 406 -0.31 -24.45 -18.55
CA TYR A 406 -0.44 -25.88 -18.32
C TYR A 406 -0.51 -26.60 -19.68
N PRO A 407 0.44 -27.47 -20.03
CA PRO A 407 0.41 -28.18 -21.30
C PRO A 407 -0.77 -29.16 -21.35
N THR A 408 -1.40 -29.29 -22.52
CA THR A 408 -2.48 -30.26 -22.78
C THR A 408 -2.04 -31.33 -23.77
N GLU A 409 -2.72 -32.48 -23.77
CA GLU A 409 -2.35 -33.65 -24.62
C GLU A 409 -2.38 -33.35 -26.13
N ASP A 410 -3.24 -32.43 -26.56
CA ASP A 410 -3.39 -31.97 -27.94
C ASP A 410 -2.28 -31.01 -28.40
N GLY A 411 -1.28 -30.74 -27.55
CA GLY A 411 -0.17 -29.84 -27.83
C GLY A 411 -0.46 -28.35 -27.60
N GLY A 412 -1.69 -28.01 -27.19
CA GLY A 412 -2.05 -26.67 -26.72
C GLY A 412 -1.67 -26.43 -25.26
N PHE A 413 -2.31 -25.44 -24.65
CA PHE A 413 -2.15 -25.16 -23.23
C PHE A 413 -3.39 -24.52 -22.60
N VAL A 414 -3.44 -24.52 -21.27
CA VAL A 414 -4.43 -23.82 -20.46
C VAL A 414 -3.73 -22.73 -19.65
N LEU A 415 -4.35 -21.56 -19.54
CA LEU A 415 -4.04 -20.55 -18.53
C LEU A 415 -5.16 -20.53 -17.50
N VAL A 416 -4.82 -20.40 -16.23
CA VAL A 416 -5.80 -20.33 -15.15
C VAL A 416 -5.67 -18.99 -14.47
N ARG A 417 -6.80 -18.30 -14.31
CA ARG A 417 -6.92 -17.01 -13.63
C ARG A 417 -7.91 -17.14 -12.48
N ASP A 418 -7.47 -16.81 -11.28
CA ASP A 418 -8.33 -16.64 -10.12
C ASP A 418 -8.62 -15.15 -9.89
N LEU A 419 -9.90 -14.79 -9.79
CA LEU A 419 -10.39 -13.45 -9.49
C LEU A 419 -11.07 -13.45 -8.12
N PHE A 420 -10.54 -12.68 -7.18
CA PHE A 420 -11.06 -12.57 -5.80
C PHE A 420 -11.95 -11.34 -5.69
N ILE A 421 -13.28 -11.56 -5.73
CA ILE A 421 -14.26 -10.47 -5.90
C ILE A 421 -15.07 -10.17 -4.63
N ASN A 422 -14.84 -10.93 -3.56
CA ASN A 422 -15.40 -10.67 -2.23
C ASN A 422 -14.40 -11.16 -1.18
N GLU A 423 -14.05 -10.30 -0.22
CA GLU A 423 -13.12 -10.64 0.85
C GLU A 423 -13.70 -10.21 2.20
N PRO A 424 -14.42 -11.09 2.92
CA PRO A 424 -15.09 -10.75 4.18
C PRO A 424 -14.17 -10.27 5.30
N ALA A 425 -12.84 -10.41 5.14
CA ALA A 425 -11.88 -9.82 6.07
C ALA A 425 -11.82 -8.29 5.99
N TYR A 426 -12.31 -7.67 4.92
CA TYR A 426 -12.29 -6.22 4.75
C TYR A 426 -13.67 -5.59 5.00
N GLU A 427 -13.69 -4.47 5.71
CA GLU A 427 -14.93 -3.79 6.11
C GLU A 427 -15.78 -3.31 4.91
N TRP A 428 -15.13 -2.84 3.85
CA TRP A 428 -15.79 -2.35 2.64
C TRP A 428 -16.37 -3.47 1.75
N SER A 429 -16.08 -4.74 2.04
CA SER A 429 -16.69 -5.89 1.35
C SER A 429 -18.19 -6.04 1.62
N SER A 430 -18.77 -5.22 2.50
CA SER A 430 -20.23 -5.04 2.59
C SER A 430 -20.89 -4.65 1.26
N THR A 431 -20.14 -4.01 0.35
CA THR A 431 -20.61 -3.66 -1.00
C THR A 431 -20.58 -4.82 -2.00
N THR A 432 -19.91 -5.92 -1.68
CA THR A 432 -19.80 -7.14 -2.50
C THR A 432 -20.50 -8.34 -1.87
N GLU A 433 -21.32 -8.10 -0.83
CA GLU A 433 -22.09 -9.15 -0.16
C GLU A 433 -22.99 -9.90 -1.15
N GLY A 434 -22.96 -11.23 -1.06
CA GLY A 434 -23.71 -12.12 -1.95
C GLY A 434 -22.99 -12.53 -3.23
N LEU A 435 -21.87 -11.89 -3.59
CA LEU A 435 -20.94 -12.41 -4.60
C LEU A 435 -20.08 -13.55 -4.01
N PRO A 436 -19.64 -14.52 -4.82
CA PRO A 436 -18.71 -15.56 -4.38
C PRO A 436 -17.37 -14.94 -3.96
N TYR A 437 -16.66 -15.61 -3.05
CA TYR A 437 -15.29 -15.24 -2.68
C TYR A 437 -14.37 -15.12 -3.90
N ALA A 438 -14.39 -16.13 -4.76
CA ALA A 438 -13.54 -16.17 -5.95
C ALA A 438 -14.23 -16.78 -7.16
N VAL A 439 -13.76 -16.38 -8.34
CA VAL A 439 -14.07 -16.99 -9.63
C VAL A 439 -12.78 -17.47 -10.28
N THR A 440 -12.73 -18.74 -10.67
CA THR A 440 -11.61 -19.32 -11.42
C THR A 440 -12.00 -19.46 -12.89
N ILE A 441 -11.13 -19.00 -13.79
CA ILE A 441 -11.29 -19.06 -15.24
C ILE A 441 -10.11 -19.85 -15.82
N ALA A 442 -10.39 -21.03 -16.38
CA ALA A 442 -9.43 -21.81 -17.15
C ALA A 442 -9.64 -21.54 -18.66
N MET A 443 -8.67 -20.89 -19.30
CA MET A 443 -8.69 -20.49 -20.71
C MET A 443 -7.86 -21.46 -21.56
N LYS A 444 -8.49 -22.06 -22.57
CA LYS A 444 -7.86 -23.03 -23.49
C LYS A 444 -7.34 -22.34 -24.76
N PHE A 445 -6.12 -22.70 -25.12
CA PHE A 445 -5.43 -22.27 -26.34
C PHE A 445 -4.96 -23.49 -27.16
N ASP A 446 -4.98 -23.34 -28.47
CA ASP A 446 -4.50 -24.35 -29.42
C ASP A 446 -2.98 -24.30 -29.58
N ALA A 447 -2.40 -25.42 -30.05
CA ALA A 447 -0.97 -25.58 -30.28
C ALA A 447 -0.39 -24.57 -31.28
N ASP A 448 -1.19 -24.14 -32.24
CA ASP A 448 -0.83 -23.21 -33.31
C ASP A 448 -1.19 -21.74 -32.99
N SER A 449 -1.61 -21.45 -31.75
CA SER A 449 -1.98 -20.09 -31.32
C SER A 449 -0.86 -19.05 -31.52
N GLY A 450 0.40 -19.47 -31.52
CA GLY A 450 1.56 -18.58 -31.69
C GLY A 450 1.89 -17.71 -30.47
N LEU A 451 1.11 -17.82 -29.39
CA LEU A 451 1.28 -17.02 -28.17
C LEU A 451 2.51 -17.48 -27.38
N LYS A 452 3.36 -16.53 -27.01
CA LYS A 452 4.33 -16.72 -25.94
C LYS A 452 3.75 -16.15 -24.66
N VAL A 453 3.70 -16.95 -23.60
CA VAL A 453 3.12 -16.54 -22.31
C VAL A 453 4.17 -16.60 -21.22
N ARG A 454 4.12 -15.64 -20.31
CA ARG A 454 4.95 -15.57 -19.11
C ARG A 454 4.06 -15.28 -17.91
N VAL A 455 4.23 -16.03 -16.82
CA VAL A 455 3.60 -15.78 -15.53
C VAL A 455 4.70 -15.44 -14.52
N GLN A 456 4.63 -14.24 -13.95
CA GLN A 456 5.59 -13.74 -12.97
C GLN A 456 5.24 -14.23 -11.55
N ASP A 457 6.19 -14.11 -10.61
CA ASP A 457 5.97 -14.46 -9.19
C ASP A 457 4.84 -13.62 -8.54
N LEU A 458 4.51 -12.45 -9.10
CA LEU A 458 3.32 -11.68 -8.71
C LEU A 458 1.99 -12.27 -9.22
N SER A 459 1.99 -13.50 -9.73
CA SER A 459 0.82 -14.19 -10.28
C SER A 459 0.09 -13.36 -11.32
N THR A 460 0.83 -12.72 -12.23
CA THR A 460 0.25 -12.01 -13.39
C THR A 460 0.80 -12.60 -14.67
N MET A 461 -0.08 -12.86 -15.63
CA MET A 461 0.33 -13.27 -16.96
C MET A 461 0.56 -12.09 -17.91
N PHE A 462 1.52 -12.26 -18.80
CA PHE A 462 1.73 -11.43 -19.98
C PHE A 462 1.90 -12.32 -21.21
N SER A 463 1.49 -11.83 -22.37
CA SER A 463 1.62 -12.53 -23.64
C SER A 463 2.27 -11.70 -24.74
N ASP A 464 2.79 -12.39 -25.75
CA ASP A 464 3.24 -11.84 -27.04
C ASP A 464 2.56 -12.65 -28.17
N PRO A 465 1.67 -12.05 -29.00
CA PRO A 465 1.17 -10.66 -28.90
C PRO A 465 0.42 -10.36 -27.59
N ALA A 466 0.31 -9.09 -27.20
CA ALA A 466 -0.27 -8.72 -25.90
C ALA A 466 -1.77 -8.97 -25.79
N ASN A 467 -2.51 -8.91 -26.91
CA ASN A 467 -3.93 -9.26 -26.90
C ASN A 467 -4.12 -10.76 -27.12
N TYR A 468 -4.19 -11.52 -26.03
CA TYR A 468 -4.39 -12.96 -26.09
C TYR A 468 -5.87 -13.38 -26.26
N LEU A 469 -6.83 -12.49 -25.95
CA LEU A 469 -8.27 -12.83 -25.93
C LEU A 469 -8.81 -13.38 -27.27
N PRO A 470 -8.40 -12.90 -28.45
CA PRO A 470 -8.80 -13.49 -29.73
C PRO A 470 -8.37 -14.96 -29.90
N HIS A 471 -7.33 -15.38 -29.19
CA HIS A 471 -6.77 -16.74 -29.27
C HIS A 471 -7.45 -17.72 -28.30
N VAL A 472 -8.32 -17.26 -27.40
CA VAL A 472 -9.08 -18.14 -26.50
C VAL A 472 -10.09 -18.95 -27.31
N LYS A 473 -10.01 -20.28 -27.18
CA LYS A 473 -10.84 -21.26 -27.90
C LYS A 473 -11.93 -21.89 -27.06
N GLY A 474 -11.72 -21.96 -25.75
CA GLY A 474 -12.70 -22.45 -24.81
C GLY A 474 -12.38 -21.97 -23.41
N VAL A 475 -13.39 -21.96 -22.55
CA VAL A 475 -13.27 -21.57 -21.14
C VAL A 475 -14.00 -22.55 -20.24
N SER A 476 -13.46 -22.77 -19.04
CA SER A 476 -14.12 -23.50 -17.96
C SER A 476 -14.09 -22.60 -16.74
N VAL A 477 -15.25 -22.28 -16.18
CA VAL A 477 -15.38 -21.25 -15.14
C VAL A 477 -16.03 -21.82 -13.90
N TYR A 478 -15.47 -21.49 -12.74
CA TYR A 478 -15.89 -21.98 -11.44
C TYR A 478 -16.12 -20.83 -10.47
N ALA A 479 -17.12 -20.94 -9.60
CA ALA A 479 -17.32 -20.05 -8.46
C ALA A 479 -17.03 -20.78 -7.16
N ARG A 480 -16.19 -20.18 -6.31
CA ARG A 480 -15.93 -20.59 -4.93
C ARG A 480 -16.67 -19.62 -4.01
N ASP A 481 -17.77 -20.06 -3.39
CA ASP A 481 -18.68 -19.16 -2.69
C ASP A 481 -18.07 -18.53 -1.43
N LYS A 482 -17.22 -19.27 -0.71
CA LYS A 482 -16.46 -18.79 0.46
C LYS A 482 -15.00 -19.20 0.34
N TRP A 483 -14.12 -18.49 1.05
CA TRP A 483 -12.69 -18.81 1.08
C TRP A 483 -12.40 -20.25 1.55
N ASP A 484 -13.30 -20.84 2.34
CA ASP A 484 -13.21 -22.20 2.89
C ASP A 484 -14.17 -23.20 2.23
N THR A 485 -14.85 -22.84 1.14
CA THR A 485 -15.70 -23.78 0.39
C THR A 485 -14.87 -25.02 -0.02
N PRO A 486 -15.32 -26.25 0.31
CA PRO A 486 -14.65 -27.48 -0.13
C PRO A 486 -14.54 -27.56 -1.66
N MET A 487 -13.43 -28.10 -2.19
CA MET A 487 -13.22 -28.23 -3.64
C MET A 487 -14.24 -29.13 -4.36
N SER A 488 -14.95 -30.00 -3.62
CA SER A 488 -16.08 -30.78 -4.14
C SER A 488 -17.32 -29.94 -4.44
N ASP A 489 -17.44 -28.78 -3.79
CA ASP A 489 -18.65 -27.97 -3.76
C ASP A 489 -18.51 -26.70 -4.63
N VAL A 490 -17.37 -26.51 -5.30
CA VAL A 490 -17.17 -25.43 -6.28
C VAL A 490 -18.13 -25.62 -7.46
N ARG A 491 -18.80 -24.53 -7.83
CA ARG A 491 -19.87 -24.56 -8.83
C ARG A 491 -19.31 -24.22 -10.20
N VAL A 492 -19.62 -25.03 -11.21
CA VAL A 492 -19.34 -24.70 -12.61
C VAL A 492 -20.33 -23.65 -13.11
N LEU A 493 -19.86 -22.65 -13.85
CA LEU A 493 -20.67 -21.56 -14.39
C LEU A 493 -20.88 -21.73 -15.90
N SER A 494 -22.13 -21.60 -16.34
CA SER A 494 -22.50 -21.46 -17.74
C SER A 494 -22.29 -20.03 -18.26
N LEU A 495 -22.42 -19.80 -19.57
CA LEU A 495 -22.40 -18.44 -20.14
C LEU A 495 -23.51 -17.53 -19.57
N ALA A 496 -24.67 -18.11 -19.24
CA ALA A 496 -25.76 -17.35 -18.61
C ALA A 496 -25.41 -16.94 -17.17
N ASP A 497 -24.76 -17.84 -16.43
CA ASP A 497 -24.27 -17.52 -15.08
C ASP A 497 -23.16 -16.46 -15.12
N MET A 498 -22.30 -16.48 -16.16
CA MET A 498 -21.29 -15.45 -16.37
C MET A 498 -21.94 -14.08 -16.61
N ASP A 499 -22.98 -13.98 -17.45
CA ASP A 499 -23.65 -12.70 -17.70
C ASP A 499 -24.39 -12.15 -16.47
N ASP A 500 -25.06 -13.02 -15.69
CA ASP A 500 -25.67 -12.63 -14.41
C ASP A 500 -24.61 -12.13 -13.41
N MET A 501 -23.53 -12.90 -13.24
CA MET A 501 -22.44 -12.57 -12.34
C MET A 501 -21.74 -11.28 -12.75
N ARG A 502 -21.53 -11.04 -14.05
CA ARG A 502 -21.00 -9.79 -14.59
C ARG A 502 -21.87 -8.61 -14.17
N ALA A 503 -23.18 -8.67 -14.40
CA ALA A 503 -24.10 -7.58 -14.06
C ALA A 503 -24.09 -7.26 -12.55
N ARG A 504 -24.04 -8.29 -11.71
CA ARG A 504 -23.94 -8.13 -10.24
C ARG A 504 -22.57 -7.59 -9.81
N GLY A 505 -21.50 -8.01 -10.48
CA GLY A 505 -20.15 -7.52 -10.28
C GLY A 505 -20.00 -6.05 -10.63
N GLU A 506 -20.55 -5.61 -11.78
CA GLU A 506 -20.58 -4.20 -12.20
C GLU A 506 -21.34 -3.33 -11.18
N ALA A 507 -22.52 -3.77 -10.72
CA ALA A 507 -23.29 -3.06 -9.71
C ALA A 507 -22.53 -2.93 -8.37
N SER A 508 -21.84 -4.00 -7.96
CA SER A 508 -21.02 -3.99 -6.74
C SER A 508 -19.78 -3.12 -6.90
N SER A 509 -19.16 -3.12 -8.09
CA SER A 509 -18.02 -2.25 -8.44
C SER A 509 -18.40 -0.78 -8.37
N GLU A 510 -19.58 -0.41 -8.87
CA GLU A 510 -20.10 0.95 -8.77
C GLU A 510 -20.36 1.37 -7.31
N ALA A 511 -21.01 0.50 -6.52
CA ALA A 511 -21.27 0.76 -5.12
C ALA A 511 -19.96 0.94 -4.32
N LEU A 512 -18.98 0.06 -4.56
CA LEU A 512 -17.66 0.13 -3.94
C LEU A 512 -16.88 1.38 -4.37
N TYR A 513 -16.92 1.74 -5.66
CA TYR A 513 -16.28 2.96 -6.16
C TYR A 513 -16.80 4.19 -5.41
N LYS A 514 -18.12 4.33 -5.26
CA LYS A 514 -18.76 5.44 -4.55
C LYS A 514 -18.40 5.44 -3.07
N HIS A 515 -18.35 4.26 -2.44
CA HIS A 515 -17.91 4.11 -1.06
C HIS A 515 -16.46 4.60 -0.89
N ILE A 516 -15.52 4.10 -1.70
CA ILE A 516 -14.12 4.54 -1.67
C ILE A 516 -14.01 6.04 -1.96
N ALA A 517 -14.74 6.56 -2.95
CA ALA A 517 -14.73 8.00 -3.27
C ALA A 517 -15.18 8.87 -2.08
N SER A 518 -16.05 8.36 -1.21
CA SER A 518 -16.54 9.06 -0.01
C SER A 518 -15.58 9.02 1.18
N MET A 519 -14.61 8.10 1.19
CA MET A 519 -13.61 7.99 2.24
C MET A 519 -12.68 9.19 2.24
N SER A 520 -12.26 9.61 3.44
CA SER A 520 -11.15 10.53 3.64
C SER A 520 -9.84 9.95 3.10
N GLN A 521 -8.85 10.80 2.87
CA GLN A 521 -7.52 10.35 2.41
C GLN A 521 -6.89 9.38 3.41
N GLU A 522 -7.03 9.62 4.71
CA GLU A 522 -6.46 8.77 5.75
C GLU A 522 -7.10 7.38 5.76
N GLU A 523 -8.43 7.30 5.71
CA GLU A 523 -9.14 6.02 5.63
C GLU A 523 -8.70 5.21 4.41
N LYS A 524 -8.50 5.87 3.25
CA LYS A 524 -8.02 5.18 2.04
C LYS A 524 -6.61 4.64 2.19
N VAL A 525 -5.70 5.44 2.76
CA VAL A 525 -4.31 5.03 2.98
C VAL A 525 -4.24 3.88 3.98
N MET A 526 -4.98 3.94 5.09
CA MET A 526 -5.00 2.89 6.09
C MET A 526 -5.62 1.59 5.55
N ALA A 527 -6.73 1.68 4.82
CA ALA A 527 -7.35 0.53 4.16
C ALA A 527 -6.38 -0.16 3.19
N GLY A 528 -5.75 0.61 2.30
CA GLY A 528 -4.74 0.08 1.37
C GLY A 528 -3.53 -0.52 2.09
N ALA A 529 -3.07 0.09 3.18
CA ALA A 529 -1.95 -0.42 3.98
C ALA A 529 -2.27 -1.78 4.63
N VAL A 530 -3.48 -1.96 5.16
CA VAL A 530 -3.93 -3.27 5.70
C VAL A 530 -3.97 -4.34 4.61
N VAL A 531 -4.45 -4.00 3.41
CA VAL A 531 -4.40 -4.92 2.26
C VAL A 531 -2.95 -5.28 1.92
N TYR A 532 -2.04 -4.30 1.87
CA TYR A 532 -0.62 -4.49 1.55
C TYR A 532 0.22 -5.14 2.66
N ALA A 533 -0.28 -5.25 3.88
CA ALA A 533 0.46 -5.89 4.98
C ALA A 533 -0.21 -7.18 5.40
N SER A 534 -1.39 -7.08 6.01
CA SER A 534 -2.13 -8.23 6.51
C SER A 534 -2.66 -9.11 5.38
N GLY A 535 -3.09 -8.51 4.26
CA GLY A 535 -3.60 -9.24 3.10
C GLY A 535 -2.58 -10.23 2.50
N PHE A 536 -1.28 -9.92 2.56
CA PHE A 536 -0.21 -10.82 2.10
C PHE A 536 -0.12 -12.12 2.92
N VAL A 537 -0.36 -12.05 4.23
CA VAL A 537 -0.21 -13.19 5.16
C VAL A 537 -1.55 -13.89 5.45
N LEU A 538 -2.67 -13.21 5.22
CA LEU A 538 -4.03 -13.70 5.48
C LEU A 538 -4.33 -15.14 5.01
N PRO A 539 -4.00 -15.57 3.77
CA PRO A 539 -4.30 -16.94 3.35
C PRO A 539 -3.59 -18.01 4.20
N PHE A 540 -2.36 -17.73 4.66
CA PHE A 540 -1.59 -18.66 5.48
C PHE A 540 -2.09 -18.66 6.93
N ALA A 541 -2.44 -17.49 7.47
CA ALA A 541 -3.09 -17.36 8.78
C ALA A 541 -4.43 -18.12 8.84
N ARG A 542 -5.24 -18.03 7.78
CA ARG A 542 -6.48 -18.80 7.63
C ARG A 542 -6.23 -20.29 7.61
N ALA A 543 -5.28 -20.75 6.78
CA ALA A 543 -4.96 -22.16 6.66
C ALA A 543 -4.40 -22.77 7.96
N ALA A 544 -3.71 -21.96 8.77
CA ALA A 544 -3.22 -22.33 10.10
C ALA A 544 -4.27 -22.20 11.22
N GLY A 545 -5.45 -21.63 10.94
CA GLY A 545 -6.49 -21.39 11.94
C GLY A 545 -6.11 -20.35 12.99
N MET A 546 -5.34 -19.32 12.60
CA MET A 546 -4.72 -18.35 13.52
C MET A 546 -5.21 -16.92 13.37
N VAL A 547 -6.20 -16.63 12.52
CA VAL A 547 -6.64 -15.25 12.27
C VAL A 547 -7.03 -14.53 13.56
N ASP A 548 -7.91 -15.11 14.38
CA ASP A 548 -8.40 -14.47 15.60
C ASP A 548 -7.28 -14.23 16.63
N GLU A 549 -6.36 -15.19 16.76
CA GLU A 549 -5.20 -15.10 17.66
C GLU A 549 -4.21 -14.02 17.19
N LEU A 550 -3.92 -13.97 15.89
CA LEU A 550 -3.04 -12.94 15.33
C LEU A 550 -3.64 -11.54 15.46
N ILE A 551 -4.97 -11.40 15.36
CA ILE A 551 -5.66 -10.12 15.60
C ILE A 551 -5.53 -9.73 17.07
N ALA A 552 -5.82 -10.65 17.99
CA ALA A 552 -5.83 -10.37 19.42
C ALA A 552 -4.44 -10.04 19.98
N ASP A 553 -3.43 -10.81 19.57
CA ASP A 553 -2.13 -10.83 20.26
C ASP A 553 -0.98 -10.26 19.42
N HIS A 554 -1.18 -10.11 18.10
CA HIS A 554 -0.10 -9.76 17.17
C HIS A 554 -0.43 -8.58 16.24
N GLY A 555 -1.51 -7.83 16.49
CA GLY A 555 -1.85 -6.64 15.72
C GLY A 555 -2.25 -6.90 14.26
N PHE A 556 -2.62 -8.14 13.92
CA PHE A 556 -3.05 -8.48 12.57
C PHE A 556 -4.33 -7.71 12.19
N MET A 557 -4.47 -7.35 10.92
CA MET A 557 -5.52 -6.45 10.40
C MET A 557 -5.46 -5.02 10.96
N SER A 558 -4.34 -4.60 11.53
CA SER A 558 -4.06 -3.22 11.95
C SER A 558 -2.69 -2.76 11.47
N VAL A 559 -2.47 -1.45 11.42
CA VAL A 559 -1.17 -0.87 11.07
C VAL A 559 -0.37 -0.61 12.35
N HIS A 560 0.90 -0.99 12.36
CA HIS A 560 1.80 -0.83 13.48
C HIS A 560 1.94 0.65 13.87
N PRO A 561 2.03 1.00 15.17
CA PRO A 561 2.07 2.39 15.63
C PRO A 561 3.19 3.24 15.02
N VAL A 562 4.34 2.64 14.70
CA VAL A 562 5.49 3.34 14.09
C VAL A 562 5.17 3.83 12.68
N PRO A 563 4.73 2.97 11.73
CA PRO A 563 4.14 3.42 10.47
C PRO A 563 3.04 4.47 10.64
N THR A 564 2.05 4.24 11.51
CA THR A 564 0.95 5.18 11.74
C THR A 564 1.44 6.57 12.14
N ALA A 565 2.44 6.65 13.03
CA ALA A 565 3.02 7.93 13.44
C ALA A 565 3.74 8.68 12.30
N SER A 566 4.18 7.96 11.27
CA SER A 566 4.83 8.50 10.07
C SER A 566 3.85 8.94 8.97
N TYR A 567 2.53 8.72 9.14
CA TYR A 567 1.51 8.99 8.12
C TYR A 567 1.64 10.38 7.46
N GLU A 568 1.70 11.44 8.27
CA GLU A 568 1.83 12.82 7.78
C GLU A 568 3.12 13.06 6.97
N THR A 569 4.21 12.33 7.27
CA THR A 569 5.45 12.40 6.47
C THR A 569 5.28 11.65 5.15
N ILE A 570 4.63 10.49 5.14
CA ILE A 570 4.38 9.71 3.92
C ILE A 570 3.54 10.52 2.92
N ILE A 571 2.43 11.11 3.37
CA ILE A 571 1.51 11.85 2.49
C ILE A 571 2.01 13.23 2.06
N SER A 572 3.16 13.71 2.55
CA SER A 572 3.68 15.03 2.20
C SER A 572 4.37 15.09 0.82
N GLY A 573 4.13 14.09 -0.04
CA GLY A 573 4.81 13.88 -1.32
C GLY A 573 6.03 12.95 -1.25
N VAL A 574 6.48 12.57 -0.04
CA VAL A 574 7.63 11.67 0.14
C VAL A 574 7.39 10.32 -0.51
N ALA A 575 6.17 9.76 -0.36
CA ALA A 575 5.84 8.46 -0.94
C ALA A 575 5.96 8.46 -2.47
N GLY A 576 5.48 9.53 -3.12
CA GLY A 576 5.51 9.69 -4.58
C GLY A 576 6.92 9.74 -5.17
N GLU A 577 7.91 10.23 -4.41
CA GLU A 577 9.32 10.21 -4.82
C GLU A 577 10.02 8.89 -4.44
N MET A 578 9.84 8.47 -3.19
CA MET A 578 10.57 7.35 -2.60
C MET A 578 10.23 6.01 -3.25
N ILE A 579 8.94 5.70 -3.39
CA ILE A 579 8.49 4.36 -3.80
C ILE A 579 8.93 4.03 -5.25
N PRO A 580 8.68 4.89 -6.25
CA PRO A 580 9.16 4.63 -7.62
C PRO A 580 10.68 4.49 -7.69
N ARG A 581 11.43 5.30 -6.93
CA ARG A 581 12.90 5.23 -6.89
C ARG A 581 13.38 3.90 -6.33
N LEU A 582 12.79 3.44 -5.21
CA LEU A 582 13.15 2.17 -4.59
C LEU A 582 12.88 0.99 -5.53
N PHE A 583 11.74 0.96 -6.22
CA PHE A 583 11.46 -0.07 -7.24
C PHE A 583 12.46 -0.03 -8.40
N LEU A 584 12.76 1.16 -8.94
CA LEU A 584 13.65 1.31 -10.10
C LEU A 584 15.10 0.91 -9.81
N THR A 585 15.56 1.13 -8.58
CA THR A 585 16.98 0.99 -8.23
C THR A 585 17.27 -0.27 -7.42
N GLY A 586 16.25 -0.87 -6.79
CA GLY A 586 16.39 -1.98 -5.86
C GLY A 586 17.16 -1.63 -4.59
N THR A 587 17.36 -0.35 -4.26
CA THR A 587 18.17 0.08 -3.11
C THR A 587 17.52 -0.24 -1.76
N TRP A 588 16.30 -0.76 -1.76
CA TRP A 588 15.66 -1.26 -0.56
C TRP A 588 16.28 -2.58 -0.07
N ALA A 589 16.93 -3.36 -0.93
CA ALA A 589 17.58 -4.63 -0.60
C ALA A 589 18.90 -4.41 0.14
N ASN A 590 18.80 -3.84 1.33
CA ASN A 590 19.91 -3.54 2.22
C ASN A 590 20.42 -4.83 2.85
N ASP A 591 21.74 -5.05 2.84
CA ASP A 591 22.36 -6.22 3.45
C ASP A 591 21.98 -6.40 4.93
N VAL A 592 21.84 -7.66 5.31
CA VAL A 592 21.81 -8.14 6.68
C VAL A 592 23.25 -8.25 7.19
N THR A 593 23.50 -7.67 8.36
CA THR A 593 24.82 -7.68 9.01
C THR A 593 24.95 -8.79 10.04
N GLN A 594 26.19 -9.19 10.34
CA GLN A 594 26.50 -10.16 11.41
C GLN A 594 26.10 -9.65 12.80
N ALA A 595 26.24 -8.34 13.03
CA ALA A 595 25.67 -7.68 14.20
C ALA A 595 24.18 -7.42 13.96
N SER A 596 23.37 -7.62 15.00
CA SER A 596 21.96 -7.24 15.02
C SER A 596 21.60 -6.72 16.40
N GLY A 597 20.93 -5.56 16.45
CA GLY A 597 20.44 -4.97 17.69
C GLY A 597 18.95 -5.23 17.87
N ASP A 598 18.53 -5.70 19.04
CA ASP A 598 17.10 -5.91 19.34
C ASP A 598 16.34 -4.60 19.58
N THR A 599 17.06 -3.54 19.95
CA THR A 599 16.55 -2.19 20.21
C THR A 599 17.31 -1.16 19.39
N VAL A 600 16.70 0.00 19.15
CA VAL A 600 17.37 1.11 18.46
C VAL A 600 18.60 1.62 19.24
N VAL A 601 19.65 2.01 18.53
CA VAL A 601 20.73 2.81 19.10
C VAL A 601 20.19 4.21 19.32
N SER A 602 20.50 4.82 20.45
CA SER A 602 20.04 6.17 20.80
C SER A 602 21.20 7.03 21.23
N ALA A 603 21.13 8.33 20.92
CA ALA A 603 22.08 9.30 21.44
C ALA A 603 21.84 9.53 22.94
N GLU A 604 22.85 10.07 23.64
CA GLU A 604 22.72 10.39 25.06
C GLU A 604 21.54 11.34 25.29
N ARG A 605 20.61 10.94 26.18
CA ARG A 605 19.39 11.68 26.53
C ARG A 605 18.41 11.97 25.38
N GLU A 606 18.54 11.28 24.24
CA GLU A 606 17.63 11.44 23.09
C GLU A 606 16.17 11.21 23.50
N PHE A 607 15.90 10.13 24.25
CA PHE A 607 14.56 9.78 24.71
C PHE A 607 13.96 10.88 25.58
N GLU A 608 14.67 11.34 26.62
CA GLU A 608 14.16 12.33 27.55
C GLU A 608 13.84 13.66 26.86
N VAL A 609 14.67 14.10 25.92
CA VAL A 609 14.48 15.35 25.17
C VAL A 609 13.31 15.25 24.19
N LEU A 610 13.22 14.17 23.39
CA LEU A 610 12.11 13.98 22.44
C LEU A 610 10.79 13.74 23.17
N HIS A 611 10.80 12.99 24.27
CA HIS A 611 9.63 12.75 25.12
C HIS A 611 9.11 14.04 25.74
N ALA A 612 9.98 14.86 26.37
CA ALA A 612 9.56 16.15 26.91
C ALA A 612 9.02 17.11 25.84
N THR A 613 9.62 17.09 24.64
CA THR A 613 9.11 17.85 23.48
C THR A 613 7.72 17.37 23.06
N ARG A 614 7.46 16.05 23.08
CA ARG A 614 6.14 15.45 22.81
C ARG A 614 5.11 15.83 23.86
N VAL A 615 5.46 15.74 25.14
CA VAL A 615 4.58 16.02 26.27
C VAL A 615 4.17 17.48 26.30
N ARG A 616 5.10 18.40 26.03
CA ARG A 616 4.77 19.83 25.94
C ARG A 616 4.11 20.24 24.62
N GLY A 617 4.22 19.41 23.58
CA GLY A 617 3.72 19.66 22.22
C GLY A 617 4.50 20.73 21.44
N PHE A 618 4.89 21.82 22.10
CA PHE A 618 5.77 22.87 21.60
C PHE A 618 6.54 23.50 22.76
N ALA A 619 7.87 23.46 22.74
CA ALA A 619 8.68 23.91 23.88
C ALA A 619 10.02 24.54 23.49
N THR A 620 10.49 25.52 24.27
CA THR A 620 11.87 26.00 24.20
C THR A 620 12.82 25.06 24.94
N ALA A 621 14.13 25.22 24.73
CA ALA A 621 15.15 24.45 25.44
C ALA A 621 15.04 24.64 26.97
N GLU A 622 14.71 25.85 27.44
CA GLU A 622 14.49 26.16 28.86
C GLU A 622 13.27 25.43 29.44
N GLN A 623 12.20 25.32 28.66
CA GLN A 623 11.00 24.58 29.07
C GLN A 623 11.27 23.08 29.13
N ILE A 624 12.04 22.54 28.18
CA ILE A 624 12.50 21.15 28.21
C ILE A 624 13.42 20.92 29.42
N ALA A 625 14.31 21.86 29.73
CA ALA A 625 15.18 21.79 30.92
C ALA A 625 14.37 21.76 32.22
N THR A 626 13.33 22.60 32.31
CA THR A 626 12.38 22.59 33.44
C THR A 626 11.68 21.24 33.61
N SER A 627 11.36 20.54 32.51
CA SER A 627 10.65 19.24 32.54
C SER A 627 11.58 18.10 32.94
N THR A 628 12.76 18.08 32.35
CA THR A 628 13.69 16.94 32.39
C THR A 628 14.69 17.06 33.54
N GLY A 629 14.97 18.28 34.01
CA GLY A 629 16.07 18.57 34.94
C GLY A 629 17.46 18.46 34.29
N LEU A 630 17.54 18.30 32.97
CA LEU A 630 18.80 18.21 32.23
C LEU A 630 19.42 19.59 32.03
N GLU A 631 20.74 19.60 31.78
CA GLU A 631 21.49 20.82 31.50
C GLU A 631 21.12 21.36 30.11
N ILE A 632 21.01 22.69 29.99
CA ILE A 632 20.45 23.32 28.79
C ILE A 632 21.33 23.12 27.55
N SER A 633 22.66 23.13 27.69
CA SER A 633 23.55 22.94 26.54
C SER A 633 23.45 21.52 25.97
N LEU A 634 23.23 20.51 26.82
CA LEU A 634 22.92 19.16 26.37
C LEU A 634 21.59 19.09 25.60
N ILE A 635 20.55 19.77 26.09
CA ILE A 635 19.25 19.82 25.39
C ILE A 635 19.39 20.51 24.03
N GLU A 636 20.10 21.64 23.97
CA GLU A 636 20.35 22.35 22.71
C GLU A 636 21.12 21.50 21.70
N GLN A 637 22.10 20.71 22.18
CA GLN A 637 22.80 19.75 21.35
C GLN A 637 21.85 18.66 20.82
N CYS A 638 21.09 18.00 21.69
CA CYS A 638 20.14 16.96 21.29
C CYS A 638 19.08 17.48 20.31
N LEU A 639 18.56 18.69 20.52
CA LEU A 639 17.60 19.32 19.60
C LEU A 639 18.24 19.61 18.24
N THR A 640 19.51 20.04 18.21
CA THR A 640 20.25 20.29 16.97
C THR A 640 20.39 18.98 16.17
N GLU A 641 20.87 17.92 16.82
CA GLU A 641 21.00 16.59 16.21
C GLU A 641 19.63 16.05 15.73
N ALA A 642 18.56 16.24 16.52
CA ALA A 642 17.22 15.84 16.15
C ALA A 642 16.64 16.65 14.98
N VAL A 643 17.02 17.92 14.81
CA VAL A 643 16.65 18.74 13.64
C VAL A 643 17.39 18.23 12.40
N GLU A 644 18.69 17.91 12.49
CA GLU A 644 19.46 17.33 11.39
C GLU A 644 18.95 15.95 10.97
N ALA A 645 18.48 15.15 11.93
CA ALA A 645 17.83 13.87 11.69
C ALA A 645 16.40 14.02 11.13
N GLY A 646 15.79 15.20 11.22
CA GLY A 646 14.42 15.47 10.77
C GLY A 646 13.33 15.05 11.76
N PHE A 647 13.68 14.72 13.01
CA PHE A 647 12.75 14.35 14.08
C PHE A 647 12.12 15.56 14.76
N VAL A 648 12.79 16.71 14.74
CA VAL A 648 12.30 17.96 15.32
C VAL A 648 12.23 19.04 14.24
N LYS A 649 11.17 19.84 14.27
CA LYS A 649 11.12 21.10 13.55
C LYS A 649 11.32 22.26 14.53
N GLN A 650 12.44 22.96 14.39
CA GLN A 650 12.69 24.19 15.13
C GLN A 650 11.95 25.37 14.47
N LEU A 651 11.20 26.12 15.27
CA LEU A 651 10.62 27.41 14.86
C LEU A 651 11.46 28.55 15.44
N THR A 652 11.75 29.55 14.61
CA THR A 652 12.52 30.75 14.98
C THR A 652 11.74 32.01 14.60
N GLY A 653 11.76 33.04 15.45
CA GLY A 653 11.08 34.31 15.18
C GLY A 653 10.31 34.82 16.39
N ARG A 654 9.10 35.37 16.17
CA ARG A 654 8.22 35.85 17.27
C ARG A 654 7.79 34.75 18.23
N ILE A 655 7.74 33.51 17.74
CA ILE A 655 7.49 32.29 18.52
C ILE A 655 8.70 31.39 18.25
N SER A 656 9.41 31.01 19.30
CA SER A 656 10.58 30.13 19.25
C SER A 656 10.31 28.84 20.01
N GLY A 657 10.75 27.71 19.48
CA GLY A 657 10.59 26.42 20.15
C GLY A 657 10.68 25.23 19.19
N ALA A 658 10.78 24.05 19.77
CA ALA A 658 10.83 22.76 19.12
C ALA A 658 9.46 22.08 19.16
N ARG A 659 9.15 21.34 18.08
CA ARG A 659 8.05 20.36 18.04
C ARG A 659 8.51 19.11 17.31
N LEU A 660 7.98 17.95 17.70
CA LEU A 660 8.24 16.72 16.95
C LEU A 660 7.61 16.77 15.55
N THR A 661 8.33 16.25 14.58
CA THR A 661 7.81 15.87 13.27
C THR A 661 7.09 14.51 13.36
N PRO A 662 6.35 14.08 12.34
CA PRO A 662 5.74 12.75 12.31
C PRO A 662 6.79 11.64 12.44
N ALA A 663 7.87 11.72 11.65
CA ALA A 663 9.03 10.82 11.80
C ALA A 663 9.64 10.86 13.21
N GLY A 664 9.69 12.03 13.86
CA GLY A 664 10.13 12.15 15.26
C GLY A 664 9.21 11.47 16.27
N ARG A 665 7.89 11.47 16.03
CA ARG A 665 6.93 10.69 16.84
C ARG A 665 7.14 9.19 16.64
N ALA A 666 7.36 8.75 15.40
CA ALA A 666 7.66 7.36 15.08
C ALA A 666 8.98 6.89 15.73
N ARG A 667 10.02 7.72 15.69
CA ARG A 667 11.29 7.51 16.39
C ARG A 667 11.08 7.41 17.91
N LEU A 668 10.29 8.32 18.50
CA LEU A 668 10.00 8.30 19.93
C LEU A 668 9.30 7.00 20.37
N LEU A 669 8.43 6.41 19.55
CA LEU A 669 7.82 5.11 19.86
C LEU A 669 8.88 4.00 19.99
N LEU A 670 9.87 3.96 19.09
CA LEU A 670 10.98 3.00 19.14
C LEU A 670 11.89 3.24 20.36
N LEU A 671 12.18 4.50 20.69
CA LEU A 671 12.92 4.85 21.91
C LEU A 671 12.13 4.45 23.17
N THR A 672 10.81 4.66 23.18
CA THR A 672 9.96 4.27 24.30
C THR A 672 9.97 2.76 24.51
N GLN A 673 9.93 1.97 23.44
CA GLN A 673 10.03 0.50 23.51
C GLN A 673 11.37 0.04 24.13
N LYS A 674 12.46 0.78 23.90
CA LYS A 674 13.76 0.51 24.48
C LYS A 674 13.87 0.93 25.94
N GLU A 675 13.46 2.16 26.25
CA GLU A 675 13.75 2.81 27.53
C GLU A 675 12.71 2.50 28.61
N VAL A 676 11.47 2.17 28.24
CA VAL A 676 10.35 1.96 29.17
C VAL A 676 9.97 0.49 29.27
N GLY A 677 10.41 -0.16 30.35
CA GLY A 677 10.14 -1.57 30.60
C GLY A 677 8.72 -1.87 31.09
N GLU A 678 8.27 -3.12 30.97
CA GLU A 678 6.91 -3.53 31.36
C GLU A 678 6.58 -3.32 32.85
N THR A 679 7.57 -3.45 33.74
CA THR A 679 7.39 -3.15 35.17
C THR A 679 7.14 -1.66 35.40
N GLU A 680 7.86 -0.79 34.67
CA GLU A 680 7.65 0.66 34.70
C GLU A 680 6.24 1.00 34.19
N LYS A 681 5.83 0.44 33.02
CA LYS A 681 4.47 0.64 32.48
C LYS A 681 3.39 0.19 33.47
N THR A 682 3.58 -0.95 34.13
CA THR A 682 2.62 -1.45 35.13
C THR A 682 2.48 -0.47 36.31
N GLY A 683 3.61 0.00 36.85
CA GLY A 683 3.61 0.98 37.94
C GLY A 683 2.99 2.31 37.54
N LEU A 684 3.30 2.81 36.34
CA LEU A 684 2.74 4.04 35.80
C LEU A 684 1.26 3.91 35.44
N SER A 685 0.77 2.74 35.03
CA SER A 685 -0.66 2.50 34.86
C SER A 685 -1.41 2.66 36.18
N CYS A 686 -0.89 2.09 37.28
CA CYS A 686 -1.50 2.27 38.60
C CYS A 686 -1.50 3.75 39.04
N ALA A 687 -0.41 4.48 38.77
CA ALA A 687 -0.32 5.90 39.08
C ALA A 687 -1.32 6.73 38.25
N TYR A 688 -1.47 6.41 36.97
CA TYR A 688 -2.45 7.03 36.08
C TYR A 688 -3.88 6.77 36.52
N ASP A 689 -4.23 5.52 36.85
CA ASP A 689 -5.57 5.18 37.32
C ASP A 689 -5.89 5.92 38.65
N ALA A 690 -4.91 6.06 39.54
CA ALA A 690 -5.03 6.84 40.77
C ALA A 690 -5.14 8.36 40.52
N PHE A 691 -4.60 8.86 39.41
CA PHE A 691 -4.64 10.27 39.02
C PHE A 691 -6.02 10.73 38.52
N LEU A 692 -6.84 9.84 37.98
CA LEU A 692 -8.12 10.21 37.35
C LEU A 692 -9.11 10.88 38.32
N ALA A 693 -9.19 10.42 39.58
CA ALA A 693 -10.09 11.02 40.56
C ALA A 693 -9.65 12.46 40.96
N PRO A 694 -8.40 12.68 41.39
CA PRO A 694 -7.87 14.03 41.61
C PRO A 694 -7.98 14.95 40.38
N ASN A 695 -7.88 14.41 39.16
CA ASN A 695 -8.00 15.17 37.92
C ASN A 695 -9.39 15.81 37.77
N ARG A 696 -10.46 15.05 38.06
CA ARG A 696 -11.84 15.58 38.06
C ARG A 696 -12.03 16.65 39.13
N GLU A 697 -11.47 16.43 40.32
CA GLU A 697 -11.56 17.40 41.41
C GLU A 697 -10.80 18.70 41.11
N PHE A 698 -9.62 18.61 40.51
CA PHE A 698 -8.81 19.77 40.15
C PHE A 698 -9.49 20.62 39.05
N LYS A 699 -10.12 19.99 38.05
CA LYS A 699 -10.95 20.68 37.06
C LYS A 699 -12.12 21.44 37.71
N ALA A 700 -12.80 20.82 38.67
CA ALA A 700 -13.87 21.48 39.43
C ALA A 700 -13.33 22.66 40.24
N LEU A 701 -12.17 22.50 40.88
CA LEU A 701 -11.52 23.54 41.68
C LEU A 701 -11.12 24.77 40.85
N THR A 702 -10.52 24.54 39.67
CA THR A 702 -10.14 25.64 38.76
C THR A 702 -11.37 26.37 38.20
N THR A 703 -12.47 25.66 37.96
CA THR A 703 -13.76 26.26 37.58
C THR A 703 -14.34 27.11 38.71
N GLN A 704 -14.27 26.63 39.96
CA GLN A 704 -14.68 27.39 41.14
C GLN A 704 -13.86 28.67 41.29
N TRP A 705 -12.53 28.60 41.14
CA TRP A 705 -11.65 29.77 41.20
C TRP A 705 -12.00 30.84 40.15
N GLN A 706 -12.38 30.42 38.94
CA GLN A 706 -12.81 31.34 37.89
C GLN A 706 -14.10 32.09 38.23
N SER A 707 -14.98 31.49 39.05
CA SER A 707 -16.29 32.03 39.39
C SER A 707 -16.29 32.86 40.68
N ASP A 708 -15.78 32.28 41.78
CA ASP A 708 -16.00 32.80 43.12
C ASP A 708 -14.81 33.62 43.65
N LYS A 709 -13.60 33.37 43.13
CA LYS A 709 -12.34 34.01 43.56
C LYS A 709 -12.08 33.97 45.08
N ASP A 710 -12.66 32.98 45.77
CA ASP A 710 -12.44 32.72 47.19
C ASP A 710 -11.10 31.97 47.38
N LEU A 711 -10.08 32.72 47.79
CA LEU A 711 -8.71 32.19 47.95
C LEU A 711 -8.64 31.12 49.05
N ASP A 712 -9.32 31.31 50.19
CA ASP A 712 -9.24 30.38 51.31
C ASP A 712 -9.92 29.04 50.98
N ALA A 713 -11.08 29.10 50.33
CA ALA A 713 -11.79 27.90 49.88
C ALA A 713 -11.00 27.13 48.82
N VAL A 714 -10.41 27.83 47.85
CA VAL A 714 -9.61 27.21 46.78
C VAL A 714 -8.31 26.63 47.34
N LEU A 715 -7.63 27.32 48.26
CA LEU A 715 -6.42 26.79 48.91
C LEU A 715 -6.69 25.53 49.73
N ALA A 716 -7.79 25.47 50.47
CA ALA A 716 -8.17 24.26 51.21
C ALA A 716 -8.41 23.06 50.27
N GLY A 717 -9.08 23.30 49.13
CA GLY A 717 -9.26 22.29 48.09
C GLY A 717 -7.95 21.87 47.44
N LEU A 718 -7.11 22.84 47.09
CA LEU A 718 -5.82 22.62 46.43
C LEU A 718 -4.84 21.87 47.34
N ASP A 719 -4.82 22.14 48.64
CA ASP A 719 -3.93 21.46 49.60
C ASP A 719 -4.24 19.96 49.71
N ARG A 720 -5.52 19.60 49.67
CA ARG A 720 -5.97 18.20 49.65
C ARG A 720 -5.54 17.51 48.36
N ILE A 721 -5.84 18.11 47.22
CA ILE A 721 -5.43 17.62 45.89
C ILE A 721 -3.91 17.51 45.80
N HIS A 722 -3.18 18.47 46.36
CA HIS A 722 -1.74 18.49 46.38
C HIS A 722 -1.14 17.34 47.21
N GLY A 723 -1.76 17.00 48.35
CA GLY A 723 -1.38 15.82 49.12
C GLY A 723 -1.63 14.50 48.35
N GLU A 724 -2.67 14.44 47.54
CA GLU A 724 -2.99 13.28 46.70
C GLU A 724 -2.04 13.14 45.52
N VAL A 725 -1.83 14.22 44.75
CA VAL A 725 -0.93 14.22 43.60
C VAL A 725 0.51 13.97 44.03
N ASN A 726 0.96 14.46 45.20
CA ASN A 726 2.30 14.17 45.70
C ASN A 726 2.52 12.70 46.06
N ARG A 727 1.46 11.97 46.44
CA ARG A 727 1.52 10.52 46.63
C ARG A 727 1.61 9.82 45.28
N ILE A 728 0.77 10.19 44.33
CA ILE A 728 0.74 9.63 42.98
C ILE A 728 2.07 9.85 42.26
N VAL A 729 2.61 11.07 42.31
CA VAL A 729 3.95 11.40 41.79
C VAL A 729 5.03 10.60 42.50
N GLY A 730 4.87 10.32 43.80
CA GLY A 730 5.78 9.45 44.55
C GLY A 730 5.76 8.01 44.03
N ASP A 731 4.57 7.45 43.81
CA ASP A 731 4.39 6.11 43.27
C ASP A 731 4.89 6.02 41.82
N ALA A 732 4.57 7.02 41.00
CA ALA A 732 5.09 7.15 39.64
C ALA A 732 6.63 7.29 39.62
N SER A 733 7.20 8.07 40.54
CA SER A 733 8.66 8.24 40.67
C SER A 733 9.36 6.95 41.10
N ALA A 734 8.69 6.10 41.89
CA ALA A 734 9.20 4.79 42.25
C ALA A 734 9.22 3.82 41.05
N ALA A 735 8.27 3.96 40.12
CA ALA A 735 8.27 3.23 38.86
C ALA A 735 9.28 3.81 37.86
N SER A 736 9.39 5.14 37.81
CA SER A 736 10.24 5.88 36.88
C SER A 736 10.72 7.20 37.48
N ALA A 737 12.01 7.30 37.75
CA ALA A 737 12.60 8.39 38.52
C ALA A 737 12.27 9.80 37.96
N ARG A 738 12.07 9.94 36.64
CA ARG A 738 11.79 11.23 35.98
C ARG A 738 10.53 11.92 36.52
N PHE A 739 9.52 11.17 36.97
CA PHE A 739 8.30 11.77 37.51
C PHE A 739 8.56 12.52 38.82
N GLY A 740 9.68 12.27 39.51
CA GLY A 740 10.08 13.04 40.69
C GLY A 740 10.22 14.54 40.42
N ASN A 741 10.50 14.94 39.18
CA ASN A 741 10.65 16.34 38.77
C ASN A 741 9.36 17.17 38.96
N TYR A 742 8.18 16.52 38.94
CA TYR A 742 6.90 17.23 39.10
C TYR A 742 6.68 17.73 40.53
N ARG A 743 7.20 17.04 41.56
CA ARG A 743 6.95 17.39 42.96
C ARG A 743 7.40 18.80 43.29
N GLY A 744 8.67 19.13 43.01
CA GLY A 744 9.21 20.47 43.28
C GLY A 744 8.46 21.57 42.53
N ARG A 745 8.05 21.29 41.28
CA ARG A 745 7.29 22.24 40.46
C ARG A 745 5.90 22.51 41.04
N PHE A 746 5.19 21.48 41.52
CA PHE A 746 3.91 21.65 42.20
C PHE A 746 4.05 22.39 43.52
N ASP A 747 5.09 22.09 44.31
CA ASP A 747 5.37 22.76 45.58
C ASP A 747 5.59 24.28 45.35
N ASP A 748 6.40 24.63 44.35
CA ASP A 748 6.70 26.03 43.98
C ASP A 748 5.47 26.77 43.46
N ALA A 749 4.67 26.14 42.58
CA ALA A 749 3.43 26.74 42.08
C ALA A 749 2.40 26.97 43.19
N LEU A 750 2.26 26.02 44.12
CA LEU A 750 1.40 26.15 45.28
C LEU A 750 1.88 27.26 46.23
N ALA A 751 3.18 27.36 46.48
CA ALA A 751 3.76 28.41 47.31
C ALA A 751 3.50 29.81 46.70
N ARG A 752 3.75 29.98 45.39
CA ARG A 752 3.45 31.22 44.67
C ARG A 752 1.98 31.61 44.76
N PHE A 753 1.07 30.64 44.58
CA PHE A 753 -0.36 30.89 44.66
C PHE A 753 -0.79 31.29 46.08
N ARG A 754 -0.25 30.63 47.11
CA ARG A 754 -0.45 31.01 48.52
C ARG A 754 0.07 32.42 48.83
N ASP A 755 1.17 32.83 48.20
CA ASP A 755 1.75 34.17 48.34
C ASP A 755 1.01 35.26 47.52
N GLY A 756 -0.10 34.90 46.87
CA GLY A 756 -1.00 35.83 46.19
C GLY A 756 -0.75 35.99 44.68
N ASP A 757 0.14 35.19 44.08
CA ASP A 757 0.28 35.14 42.62
C ASP A 757 -0.88 34.33 42.01
N GLU A 758 -1.98 34.99 41.68
CA GLU A 758 -3.13 34.35 41.03
C GLU A 758 -2.77 33.62 39.73
N SER A 759 -1.70 34.05 39.05
CA SER A 759 -1.27 33.40 37.81
C SER A 759 -0.74 31.99 38.03
N ALA A 760 -0.24 31.70 39.23
CA ALA A 760 0.34 30.41 39.59
C ALA A 760 -0.69 29.27 39.70
N LEU A 761 -2.00 29.54 39.69
CA LEU A 761 -3.00 28.47 39.68
C LEU A 761 -3.28 27.92 38.29
N ALA A 762 -3.64 28.79 37.33
CA ALA A 762 -4.19 28.35 36.05
C ALA A 762 -3.85 29.23 34.84
N ARG A 763 -2.91 30.18 34.96
CA ARG A 763 -2.53 31.00 33.80
C ARG A 763 -1.66 30.15 32.85
N PRO A 764 -2.02 30.03 31.56
CA PRO A 764 -1.21 29.27 30.61
C PRO A 764 0.20 29.83 30.47
N MET A 765 1.16 28.94 30.20
CA MET A 765 2.56 29.29 29.90
C MET A 765 3.25 30.07 31.04
N SER A 766 2.85 29.83 32.30
CA SER A 766 3.40 30.54 33.47
C SER A 766 4.00 29.62 34.54
N GLU A 767 4.20 28.34 34.16
CA GLU A 767 4.49 27.25 35.10
C GLU A 767 3.49 27.28 36.26
N SER A 768 2.21 27.42 35.89
CA SER A 768 1.11 27.36 36.84
C SER A 768 0.87 25.92 37.27
N TYR A 769 0.18 25.74 38.40
CA TYR A 769 -0.21 24.43 38.90
C TYR A 769 -0.98 23.64 37.83
N HIS A 770 -1.85 24.31 37.07
CA HIS A 770 -2.56 23.72 35.93
C HIS A 770 -1.63 23.33 34.77
N ASP A 771 -0.64 24.15 34.41
CA ASP A 771 0.33 23.80 33.35
C ASP A 771 1.07 22.50 33.72
N ILE A 772 1.55 22.41 34.96
CA ILE A 772 2.28 21.23 35.48
C ILE A 772 1.34 20.01 35.58
N TRP A 773 0.08 20.22 35.97
CA TRP A 773 -0.95 19.18 36.02
C TRP A 773 -1.21 18.55 34.66
N MET A 774 -1.35 19.39 33.63
CA MET A 774 -1.57 18.94 32.25
C MET A 774 -0.35 18.22 31.69
N GLU A 775 0.86 18.71 32.01
CA GLU A 775 2.11 18.06 31.62
C GLU A 775 2.25 16.66 32.26
N LEU A 776 1.98 16.53 33.57
CA LEU A 776 1.99 15.22 34.25
C LEU A 776 1.01 14.23 33.60
N HIS A 777 -0.21 14.69 33.30
CA HIS A 777 -1.21 13.86 32.66
C HIS A 777 -0.75 13.40 31.27
N GLU A 778 -0.23 14.31 30.45
CA GLU A 778 0.26 13.98 29.12
C GLU A 778 1.49 13.07 29.16
N ASP A 779 2.39 13.22 30.15
CA ASP A 779 3.55 12.35 30.34
C ASP A 779 3.13 10.91 30.67
N LEU A 780 2.16 10.73 31.57
CA LEU A 780 1.57 9.43 31.87
C LEU A 780 0.95 8.80 30.61
N LEU A 781 0.14 9.56 29.87
CA LEU A 781 -0.50 9.08 28.64
C LEU A 781 0.53 8.69 27.57
N ALA A 782 1.49 9.58 27.28
CA ALA A 782 2.51 9.39 26.27
C ALA A 782 3.41 8.19 26.60
N THR A 783 3.79 8.03 27.87
CA THR A 783 4.60 6.89 28.31
C THR A 783 3.84 5.56 28.18
N LEU A 784 2.55 5.55 28.52
CA LEU A 784 1.70 4.36 28.48
C LEU A 784 1.17 4.06 27.07
N GLY A 785 1.44 4.91 26.08
CA GLY A 785 0.90 4.77 24.73
C GLY A 785 -0.63 4.90 24.67
N ARG A 786 -1.23 5.65 25.59
CA ARG A 786 -2.69 5.86 25.67
C ARG A 786 -3.10 7.15 24.96
N GLN A 787 -4.26 7.14 24.31
CA GLN A 787 -4.93 8.36 23.86
C GLN A 787 -5.92 8.82 24.92
N ARG A 788 -6.16 10.14 24.99
CA ARG A 788 -7.15 10.71 25.90
C ARG A 788 -8.57 10.31 25.46
N GLY A 789 -9.39 9.79 26.37
CA GLY A 789 -10.78 9.42 26.12
C GLY A 789 -11.76 9.97 27.16
N ASP A 790 -13.06 9.72 26.97
CA ASP A 790 -14.15 10.21 27.85
C ASP A 790 -13.99 9.78 29.32
N HIS A 791 -13.30 8.67 29.57
CA HIS A 791 -13.02 8.18 30.93
C HIS A 791 -11.95 9.04 31.66
N ASP A 792 -11.14 9.78 30.90
CA ASP A 792 -10.07 10.67 31.38
C ASP A 792 -10.58 12.08 31.69
N GLU A 793 -11.82 12.34 31.30
CA GLU A 793 -12.55 13.57 31.58
C GLU A 793 -13.11 13.58 33.01
#